data_AF-A0A1L5PJ38-F1
#
_entry.id   AF-A0A1L5PJ38-F1
#
_cell.length_a   1.000
_cell.length_b   1.000
_cell.length_c   1.000
_cell.angle_alpha   90.00
_cell.angle_beta   90.00
_cell.angle_gamma   90.00
#
_symmetry.space_group_name_H-M   'P 1'
#
loop_
_entity.id
_entity.type
_entity.pdbx_description
1 polymer ?
#
loop_
_entity_poly.entity_id
_entity_poly.type
_entity_poly.pdbx_seq_one_letter_code
_entity_poly.pdbx_strand_id
1 'polypeptide(L)'
;MFGKLSLEAIPYHEPIVMVTLAMIALGGIAVVGAITYFRKWTYLWSEWLTTVDHKKIGVMYIIVAMVMLLRGFADAIMMRTQLAAATGGSEGYLPPEHYDQIFTAHGVIMIIFMAMPFFTGLMNLAVPLQIGARDVAFPFLNSLSFYLLLAGVLLVNISLGVGEFAKTGWVAYPPLAGIQYSPGVGVDYYIWALQLSGLGTTLTGVNFLVTVMKMRAPGMKLMDMPIFTWTCTWANVLIVASFPILTAALALLTVDRYLDFHIFTNELGGNPMMYVNLFWAWGHPEVYILILPAFGVFSEVTSTFSGKRLFGHHSMIYASGAIAVLGFAVWLHHFFTMGAGASVNTFFGLATMLISIPTGVKLFNWLFTIYQGRLRFTAPIMWTLGFMITFSIGGMTGVLLAVPGADFVLHNSLFVIAHFHNVIIGGAVFGYIAGFAYWFPKAFGFTLNEKWGKAAFWFWISGFYVAFMPLYALGFMGMTRRLNHSDNPLWEPYLYVAVVGAVLILFGIACQLIQLYVSVRDRNQNLDVTGDPWGGRTLEWSTSSPPPFYNFAHMPEKVGLDAWHEAKEAGVAYKPAAKYEAIHMPSNTATGLFMGLFLTVFGFAFIWHIWWLVGASLVATIAVFVRHAARDDQGYMVPAEEVARIEGERMKALAKAGALPAGARVESFERV
;
A
#
# COMPACT_ATOMS: atom_id res chain seq x y z
N MET A 1 -21.42 25.66 -10.47
CA MET A 1 -22.14 26.90 -10.07
C MET A 1 -21.49 27.46 -8.80
N PHE A 2 -20.32 28.11 -8.80
CA PHE A 2 -19.51 28.78 -9.84
C PHE A 2 -18.01 28.64 -9.54
N GLY A 3 -17.16 28.95 -10.51
CA GLY A 3 -15.71 28.77 -10.49
C GLY A 3 -15.24 28.62 -11.94
N LYS A 4 -14.11 27.95 -12.17
CA LYS A 4 -13.61 27.63 -13.52
C LYS A 4 -14.42 26.52 -14.24
N LEU A 5 -15.31 25.83 -13.51
CA LEU A 5 -16.02 24.64 -14.00
C LEU A 5 -17.08 25.01 -15.05
N SER A 6 -16.94 24.46 -16.26
CA SER A 6 -17.87 24.57 -17.39
C SER A 6 -18.20 23.19 -17.97
N LEU A 7 -19.15 23.12 -18.91
CA LEU A 7 -19.42 21.88 -19.66
C LEU A 7 -18.24 21.48 -20.56
N GLU A 8 -17.39 22.43 -20.96
CA GLU A 8 -16.19 22.17 -21.76
C GLU A 8 -15.10 21.44 -20.96
N ALA A 9 -15.21 21.40 -19.63
CA ALA A 9 -14.32 20.61 -18.78
C ALA A 9 -14.51 19.10 -18.97
N ILE A 10 -15.60 18.65 -19.59
CA ILE A 10 -15.81 17.23 -19.89
C ILE A 10 -15.24 16.95 -21.28
N PRO A 11 -14.34 15.96 -21.44
CA PRO A 11 -13.68 15.69 -22.72
C PRO A 11 -14.59 14.93 -23.68
N TYR A 12 -15.71 15.55 -24.10
CA TYR A 12 -16.71 14.96 -25.00
C TYR A 12 -16.14 14.54 -26.36
N HIS A 13 -15.05 15.16 -26.78
CA HIS A 13 -14.38 14.87 -28.05
C HIS A 13 -13.46 13.64 -27.99
N GLU A 14 -13.12 13.15 -26.78
CA GLU A 14 -12.14 12.08 -26.59
C GLU A 14 -12.81 10.70 -26.46
N PRO A 15 -12.72 9.84 -27.50
CA PRO A 15 -13.47 8.58 -27.50
C PRO A 15 -13.02 7.62 -26.41
N ILE A 16 -11.71 7.54 -26.15
CA ILE A 16 -11.13 6.63 -25.15
C ILE A 16 -11.65 6.96 -23.75
N VAL A 17 -11.65 8.26 -23.41
CA VAL A 17 -12.11 8.74 -22.11
C VAL A 17 -13.62 8.56 -21.99
N MET A 18 -14.40 8.97 -22.99
CA MET A 18 -15.87 8.87 -22.93
C MET A 18 -16.36 7.42 -22.85
N VAL A 19 -15.75 6.49 -23.58
CA VAL A 19 -16.07 5.06 -23.46
C VAL A 19 -15.73 4.55 -22.06
N THR A 20 -14.59 4.98 -21.50
CA THR A 20 -14.18 4.59 -20.15
C THR A 20 -15.14 5.13 -19.09
N LEU A 21 -15.56 6.40 -19.18
CA LEU A 21 -16.57 6.97 -18.29
C LEU A 21 -17.92 6.26 -18.40
N ALA A 22 -18.34 5.91 -19.61
CA ALA A 22 -19.57 5.13 -19.83
C ALA A 22 -19.48 3.75 -19.17
N MET A 23 -18.35 3.05 -19.33
CA MET A 23 -18.12 1.73 -18.71
C MET A 23 -18.06 1.82 -17.18
N ILE A 24 -17.41 2.86 -16.63
CA ILE A 24 -17.39 3.12 -15.19
C ILE A 24 -18.81 3.42 -14.67
N ALA A 25 -19.58 4.24 -15.38
CA ALA A 25 -20.95 4.56 -15.01
C ALA A 25 -21.86 3.31 -15.05
N LEU A 26 -21.75 2.48 -16.09
CA LEU A 26 -22.48 1.21 -16.20
C LEU A 26 -22.08 0.25 -15.07
N GLY A 27 -20.79 0.13 -14.77
CA GLY A 27 -20.28 -0.66 -13.65
C GLY A 27 -20.81 -0.16 -12.30
N GLY A 28 -20.80 1.15 -12.08
CA GLY A 28 -21.36 1.79 -10.88
C GLY A 28 -22.86 1.53 -10.73
N ILE A 29 -23.63 1.68 -11.80
CA ILE A 29 -25.06 1.36 -11.82
C ILE A 29 -25.29 -0.13 -11.53
N ALA A 30 -24.50 -1.03 -12.11
CA ALA A 30 -24.59 -2.46 -11.83
C ALA A 30 -24.30 -2.79 -10.35
N VAL A 31 -23.30 -2.16 -9.74
CA VAL A 31 -22.98 -2.33 -8.32
C VAL A 31 -24.11 -1.78 -7.42
N VAL A 32 -24.57 -0.55 -7.67
CA VAL A 32 -25.69 0.07 -6.93
C VAL A 32 -26.98 -0.75 -7.08
N GLY A 33 -27.25 -1.22 -8.30
CA GLY A 33 -28.36 -2.11 -8.63
C GLY A 33 -28.27 -3.43 -7.88
N ALA A 34 -27.10 -4.07 -7.84
CA ALA A 34 -26.87 -5.31 -7.10
C ALA A 34 -27.06 -5.12 -5.59
N ILE A 35 -26.49 -4.07 -4.99
CA ILE A 35 -26.65 -3.77 -3.56
C ILE A 35 -28.13 -3.57 -3.21
N THR A 36 -28.86 -2.86 -4.07
CA THR A 36 -30.30 -2.59 -3.91
C THR A 36 -31.12 -3.88 -4.06
N TYR A 37 -30.85 -4.67 -5.10
CA TYR A 37 -31.51 -5.94 -5.38
C TYR A 37 -31.33 -6.94 -4.23
N PHE A 38 -30.11 -7.09 -3.71
CA PHE A 38 -29.81 -7.97 -2.57
C PHE A 38 -30.12 -7.34 -1.20
N ARG A 39 -30.66 -6.12 -1.16
CA ARG A 39 -31.02 -5.36 0.06
C ARG A 39 -29.88 -5.25 1.07
N LYS A 40 -28.66 -4.95 0.60
CA LYS A 40 -27.45 -4.91 1.42
C LYS A 40 -27.05 -3.52 1.93
N TRP A 41 -27.86 -2.49 1.70
CA TRP A 41 -27.60 -1.13 2.18
C TRP A 41 -27.41 -1.02 3.69
N THR A 42 -28.33 -1.58 4.48
CA THR A 42 -28.23 -1.55 5.95
C THR A 42 -26.98 -2.28 6.44
N TYR A 43 -26.69 -3.46 5.87
CA TYR A 43 -25.49 -4.22 6.20
C TYR A 43 -24.21 -3.45 5.86
N LEU A 44 -24.14 -2.84 4.68
CA LEU A 44 -22.98 -2.06 4.27
C LEU A 44 -22.76 -0.86 5.22
N TRP A 45 -23.85 -0.18 5.59
CA TRP A 45 -23.81 0.95 6.51
C TRP A 45 -23.35 0.54 7.92
N SER A 46 -23.99 -0.48 8.52
CA SER A 46 -23.73 -0.88 9.90
C SER A 46 -22.43 -1.66 10.06
N GLU A 47 -22.02 -2.44 9.07
CA GLU A 47 -20.88 -3.36 9.20
C GLU A 47 -19.58 -2.83 8.62
N TRP A 48 -19.62 -1.99 7.59
CA TRP A 48 -18.42 -1.59 6.83
C TRP A 48 -18.19 -0.09 6.82
N LEU A 49 -19.17 0.70 6.37
CA LEU A 49 -18.96 2.14 6.19
C LEU A 49 -18.74 2.88 7.52
N THR A 50 -19.40 2.45 8.59
CA THR A 50 -19.26 3.08 9.90
C THR A 50 -18.31 2.34 10.84
N THR A 51 -17.59 1.32 10.33
CA THR A 51 -16.76 0.47 11.18
C THR A 51 -15.52 1.18 11.69
N VAL A 52 -15.13 0.82 12.90
CA VAL A 52 -13.85 1.19 13.52
C VAL A 52 -12.91 -0.01 13.67
N ASP A 53 -13.37 -1.21 13.32
CA ASP A 53 -12.59 -2.45 13.42
C ASP A 53 -11.42 -2.44 12.43
N HIS A 54 -10.20 -2.50 12.96
CA HIS A 54 -8.96 -2.53 12.18
C HIS A 54 -8.93 -3.62 11.09
N LYS A 55 -9.58 -4.78 11.32
CA LYS A 55 -9.64 -5.88 10.34
C LYS A 55 -10.43 -5.47 9.11
N LYS A 56 -11.61 -4.88 9.31
CA LYS A 56 -12.50 -4.45 8.24
C LYS A 56 -11.93 -3.24 7.50
N ILE A 57 -11.36 -2.28 8.22
CA ILE A 57 -10.64 -1.14 7.62
C ILE A 57 -9.47 -1.65 6.78
N GLY A 58 -8.69 -2.62 7.28
CA GLY A 58 -7.61 -3.24 6.54
C GLY A 58 -8.06 -3.90 5.23
N VAL A 59 -9.18 -4.62 5.25
CA VAL A 59 -9.79 -5.19 4.03
C VAL A 59 -10.21 -4.10 3.05
N MET A 60 -10.84 -3.01 3.51
CA MET A 60 -11.24 -1.90 2.64
C MET A 60 -10.03 -1.22 1.98
N TYR A 61 -8.92 -1.03 2.71
CA TYR A 61 -7.66 -0.54 2.15
C TYR A 61 -7.14 -1.43 1.02
N ILE A 62 -7.13 -2.76 1.22
CA ILE A 62 -6.68 -3.72 0.19
C ILE A 62 -7.61 -3.70 -1.03
N ILE A 63 -8.94 -3.60 -0.83
CA ILE A 63 -9.89 -3.50 -1.94
C ILE A 63 -9.61 -2.25 -2.78
N VAL A 64 -9.42 -1.09 -2.15
CA VAL A 64 -9.05 0.14 -2.85
C VAL A 64 -7.75 -0.05 -3.63
N ALA A 65 -6.72 -0.62 -3.00
CA ALA A 65 -5.44 -0.88 -3.66
C ALA A 65 -5.59 -1.81 -4.88
N MET A 66 -6.38 -2.88 -4.79
CA MET A 66 -6.63 -3.79 -5.91
C MET A 66 -7.40 -3.13 -7.06
N VAL A 67 -8.37 -2.27 -6.76
CA VAL A 67 -9.10 -1.52 -7.80
C VAL A 67 -8.17 -0.51 -8.47
N MET A 68 -7.35 0.20 -7.69
CA MET A 68 -6.38 1.17 -8.21
C MET A 68 -5.23 0.50 -8.97
N LEU A 69 -4.89 -0.76 -8.66
CA LEU A 69 -3.98 -1.57 -9.46
C LEU A 69 -4.52 -1.78 -10.89
N LEU A 70 -5.83 -2.02 -11.06
CA LEU A 70 -6.42 -2.18 -12.38
C LEU A 70 -6.32 -0.88 -13.19
N ARG A 71 -6.59 0.27 -12.56
CA ARG A 71 -6.43 1.57 -13.21
C ARG A 71 -4.97 1.85 -13.57
N GLY A 72 -4.06 1.70 -12.60
CA GLY A 72 -2.63 1.95 -12.83
C GLY A 72 -2.05 1.01 -13.89
N PHE A 73 -2.49 -0.24 -13.96
CA PHE A 73 -2.07 -1.17 -15.00
C PHE A 73 -2.68 -0.85 -16.37
N ALA A 74 -3.93 -0.38 -16.44
CA ALA A 74 -4.52 0.12 -17.67
C ALA A 74 -3.69 1.26 -18.26
N ASP A 75 -3.25 2.21 -17.42
CA ASP A 75 -2.34 3.28 -17.83
C ASP A 75 -0.99 2.73 -18.31
N ALA A 76 -0.44 1.73 -17.61
CA ALA A 76 0.84 1.11 -17.97
C ALA A 76 0.81 0.42 -19.33
N ILE A 77 -0.24 -0.38 -19.61
CA ILE A 77 -0.37 -1.07 -20.88
C ILE A 77 -0.60 -0.07 -22.00
N MET A 78 -1.39 0.99 -21.78
CA MET A 78 -1.58 2.06 -22.76
C MET A 78 -0.26 2.78 -23.10
N MET A 79 0.56 3.12 -22.10
CA MET A 79 1.87 3.72 -22.35
C MET A 79 2.79 2.80 -23.15
N ARG A 80 2.76 1.49 -22.85
CA ARG A 80 3.60 0.51 -23.53
C ARG A 80 3.15 0.29 -24.98
N THR A 81 1.85 0.17 -25.22
CA THR A 81 1.31 0.04 -26.57
C THR A 81 1.52 1.31 -27.39
N GLN A 82 1.43 2.51 -26.79
CA GLN A 82 1.82 3.74 -27.48
C GLN A 82 3.28 3.72 -27.91
N LEU A 83 4.21 3.40 -27.01
CA LEU A 83 5.65 3.38 -27.32
C LEU A 83 6.00 2.37 -28.42
N ALA A 84 5.27 1.26 -28.53
CA ALA A 84 5.44 0.31 -29.61
C ALA A 84 4.71 0.72 -30.90
N ALA A 85 3.58 1.42 -30.81
CA ALA A 85 2.82 1.85 -31.98
C ALA A 85 3.38 3.13 -32.62
N ALA A 86 4.11 3.94 -31.85
CA ALA A 86 4.70 5.21 -32.27
C ALA A 86 6.18 5.06 -32.65
N THR A 87 6.45 4.07 -33.50
CA THR A 87 7.75 3.76 -34.10
C THR A 87 7.64 3.85 -35.63
N GLY A 88 8.77 3.92 -36.34
CA GLY A 88 8.79 3.95 -37.81
C GLY A 88 8.03 5.11 -38.46
N GLY A 89 7.99 6.28 -37.81
CA GLY A 89 7.27 7.47 -38.30
C GLY A 89 5.77 7.50 -38.03
N SER A 90 5.24 6.55 -37.23
CA SER A 90 3.86 6.58 -36.74
C SER A 90 3.75 7.46 -35.49
N GLU A 91 2.69 8.26 -35.40
CA GLU A 91 2.36 9.06 -34.20
C GLU A 91 1.72 8.21 -33.07
N GLY A 92 1.34 6.97 -33.37
CA GLY A 92 0.57 6.12 -32.47
C GLY A 92 -0.86 6.64 -32.25
N TYR A 93 -1.39 6.49 -31.04
CA TYR A 93 -2.77 6.84 -30.69
C TYR A 93 -2.91 7.72 -29.44
N LEU A 94 -1.83 7.97 -28.70
CA LEU A 94 -1.81 8.89 -27.56
C LEU A 94 -1.03 10.16 -27.92
N PRO A 95 -1.71 11.29 -28.11
CA PRO A 95 -1.06 12.60 -28.22
C PRO A 95 -0.22 12.91 -26.97
N PRO A 96 0.80 13.79 -27.07
CA PRO A 96 1.68 14.13 -25.95
C PRO A 96 0.92 14.54 -24.69
N GLU A 97 -0.11 15.40 -24.82
CA GLU A 97 -0.89 15.85 -23.66
C GLU A 97 -1.59 14.71 -22.91
N HIS A 98 -2.04 13.68 -23.63
CA HIS A 98 -2.67 12.51 -23.03
C HIS A 98 -1.65 11.56 -22.45
N TYR A 99 -0.55 11.32 -23.17
CA TYR A 99 0.55 10.50 -22.70
C TYR A 99 1.12 11.04 -21.38
N ASP A 100 1.27 12.36 -21.28
CA ASP A 100 1.81 13.05 -20.12
C ASP A 100 0.90 12.96 -18.90
N GLN A 101 -0.41 13.08 -19.10
CA GLN A 101 -1.39 12.82 -18.05
C GLN A 101 -1.35 11.37 -17.58
N ILE A 102 -1.31 10.41 -18.51
CA ILE A 102 -1.34 8.98 -18.21
C ILE A 102 -0.11 8.56 -17.41
N PHE A 103 1.11 8.95 -17.81
CA PHE A 103 2.30 8.56 -17.03
C PHE A 103 2.35 9.25 -15.66
N THR A 104 1.80 10.47 -15.57
CA THR A 104 1.71 11.20 -14.30
C THR A 104 0.72 10.52 -13.37
N ALA A 105 -0.50 10.23 -13.85
CA ALA A 105 -1.53 9.52 -13.11
C ALA A 105 -1.05 8.13 -12.70
N HIS A 106 -0.48 7.35 -13.61
CA HIS A 106 0.09 6.03 -13.33
C HIS A 106 1.06 6.05 -12.15
N GLY A 107 2.05 6.95 -12.18
CA GLY A 107 3.07 7.04 -11.12
C GLY A 107 2.45 7.38 -9.76
N VAL A 108 1.55 8.37 -9.73
CA VAL A 108 0.85 8.78 -8.50
C VAL A 108 -0.04 7.65 -7.97
N ILE A 109 -0.81 7.01 -8.84
CA ILE A 109 -1.71 5.92 -8.47
C ILE A 109 -0.93 4.74 -7.90
N MET A 110 0.10 4.29 -8.59
CA MET A 110 0.80 3.06 -8.21
C MET A 110 1.55 3.22 -6.89
N ILE A 111 2.11 4.39 -6.60
CA ILE A 111 2.82 4.66 -5.35
C ILE A 111 1.85 4.97 -4.22
N ILE A 112 0.99 5.98 -4.40
CA ILE A 112 0.19 6.55 -3.28
C ILE A 112 -1.17 5.87 -3.11
N PHE A 113 -1.79 5.40 -4.19
CA PHE A 113 -3.15 4.87 -4.15
C PHE A 113 -3.25 3.35 -4.39
N MET A 114 -2.13 2.69 -4.67
CA MET A 114 -2.01 1.23 -4.74
C MET A 114 -1.04 0.73 -3.67
N ALA A 115 0.26 1.05 -3.75
CA ALA A 115 1.26 0.47 -2.86
C ALA A 115 1.06 0.86 -1.40
N MET A 116 0.90 2.15 -1.11
CA MET A 116 0.62 2.67 0.24
C MET A 116 -0.62 2.04 0.90
N PRO A 117 -1.82 2.06 0.28
CA PRO A 117 -2.99 1.43 0.87
C PRO A 117 -2.87 -0.09 0.98
N PHE A 118 -2.18 -0.76 0.06
CA PHE A 118 -2.03 -2.21 0.15
C PHE A 118 -1.31 -2.61 1.43
N PHE A 119 -0.11 -2.06 1.69
CA PHE A 119 0.59 -2.41 2.92
C PHE A 119 -0.12 -1.85 4.15
N THR A 120 -0.73 -0.66 4.08
CA THR A 120 -1.49 -0.10 5.20
C THR A 120 -2.64 -1.02 5.58
N GLY A 121 -3.27 -1.67 4.60
CA GLY A 121 -4.29 -2.67 4.81
C GLY A 121 -3.76 -3.96 5.45
N LEU A 122 -2.61 -4.47 5.01
CA LEU A 122 -1.94 -5.63 5.63
C LEU A 122 -1.51 -5.32 7.07
N MET A 123 -0.96 -4.13 7.30
CA MET A 123 -0.57 -3.64 8.63
C MET A 123 -1.78 -3.55 9.56
N ASN A 124 -2.87 -2.96 9.08
CA ASN A 124 -4.14 -2.92 9.79
C ASN A 124 -4.65 -4.31 10.17
N LEU A 125 -4.60 -5.25 9.24
CA LEU A 125 -5.09 -6.61 9.48
C LEU A 125 -4.23 -7.36 10.51
N ALA A 126 -2.90 -7.35 10.34
CA ALA A 126 -2.02 -8.27 11.05
C ALA A 126 -1.39 -7.70 12.33
N VAL A 127 -1.03 -6.41 12.37
CA VAL A 127 -0.21 -5.87 13.49
C VAL A 127 -0.92 -5.97 14.84
N PRO A 128 -2.19 -5.54 15.01
CA PRO A 128 -2.88 -5.67 16.30
C PRO A 128 -3.00 -7.13 16.76
N LEU A 129 -3.21 -8.07 15.83
CA LEU A 129 -3.24 -9.51 16.11
C LEU A 129 -1.87 -10.03 16.55
N GLN A 130 -0.80 -9.59 15.89
CA GLN A 130 0.58 -9.99 16.19
C GLN A 130 1.06 -9.52 17.57
N ILE A 131 0.62 -8.35 18.02
CA ILE A 131 0.98 -7.82 19.35
C ILE A 131 0.01 -8.24 20.45
N GLY A 132 -1.02 -9.03 20.14
CA GLY A 132 -2.01 -9.50 21.09
C GLY A 132 -2.98 -8.41 21.58
N ALA A 133 -3.26 -7.39 20.76
CA ALA A 133 -4.18 -6.30 21.08
C ALA A 133 -5.59 -6.57 20.53
N ARG A 134 -6.60 -5.96 21.17
CA ARG A 134 -8.01 -6.05 20.75
C ARG A 134 -8.36 -5.11 19.58
N ASP A 135 -7.68 -3.98 19.48
CA ASP A 135 -7.82 -3.01 18.39
C ASP A 135 -6.58 -2.10 18.32
N VAL A 136 -6.59 -1.09 17.46
CA VAL A 136 -5.60 0.00 17.42
C VAL A 136 -5.85 1.06 18.49
N ALA A 137 -4.86 1.92 18.76
CA ALA A 137 -4.92 2.95 19.79
C ALA A 137 -6.00 4.00 19.56
N PHE A 138 -6.22 4.36 18.29
CA PHE A 138 -7.22 5.35 17.91
C PHE A 138 -8.13 4.79 16.80
N PRO A 139 -9.19 4.02 17.14
CA PRO A 139 -10.07 3.39 16.16
C PRO A 139 -10.79 4.40 15.25
N PHE A 140 -11.21 5.55 15.80
CA PHE A 140 -11.79 6.63 15.00
C PHE A 140 -10.80 7.24 14.01
N LEU A 141 -9.56 7.53 14.44
CA LEU A 141 -8.52 8.06 13.54
C LEU A 141 -8.22 7.07 12.42
N ASN A 142 -8.24 5.77 12.71
CA ASN A 142 -8.07 4.73 11.69
C ASN A 142 -9.15 4.80 10.59
N SER A 143 -10.41 4.98 11.00
CA SER A 143 -11.53 5.17 10.08
C SER A 143 -11.39 6.47 9.27
N LEU A 144 -11.05 7.58 9.94
CA LEU A 144 -10.82 8.87 9.27
C LEU A 144 -9.66 8.81 8.25
N SER A 145 -8.54 8.17 8.60
CA SER A 145 -7.40 7.96 7.71
C SER A 145 -7.78 7.24 6.42
N PHE A 146 -8.63 6.22 6.52
CA PHE A 146 -9.14 5.50 5.35
C PHE A 146 -9.99 6.42 4.45
N TYR A 147 -10.87 7.22 5.04
CA TYR A 147 -11.72 8.12 4.27
C TYR A 147 -10.99 9.33 3.67
N LEU A 148 -9.89 9.77 4.29
CA LEU A 148 -8.98 10.77 3.71
C LEU A 148 -8.20 10.21 2.52
N LEU A 149 -7.74 8.96 2.59
CA LEU A 149 -7.22 8.27 1.42
C LEU A 149 -8.29 8.21 0.31
N LEU A 150 -9.52 7.81 0.65
CA LEU A 150 -10.60 7.69 -0.31
C LEU A 150 -10.92 9.05 -0.96
N ALA A 151 -10.84 10.15 -0.21
CA ALA A 151 -10.97 11.49 -0.76
C ALA A 151 -9.92 11.78 -1.86
N GLY A 152 -8.65 11.43 -1.61
CA GLY A 152 -7.59 11.55 -2.62
C GLY A 152 -7.82 10.65 -3.84
N VAL A 153 -8.22 9.39 -3.62
CA VAL A 153 -8.58 8.44 -4.69
C VAL A 153 -9.72 8.98 -5.54
N LEU A 154 -10.77 9.53 -4.92
CA LEU A 154 -11.91 10.11 -5.63
C LEU A 154 -11.48 11.30 -6.48
N LEU A 155 -10.69 12.24 -5.94
CA LEU A 155 -10.20 13.40 -6.71
C LEU A 155 -9.38 12.99 -7.94
N VAL A 156 -8.46 12.04 -7.79
CA VAL A 156 -7.62 11.53 -8.89
C VAL A 156 -8.39 10.72 -9.93
N ASN A 157 -9.56 10.16 -9.58
CA ASN A 157 -10.44 9.49 -10.54
C ASN A 157 -11.45 10.45 -11.17
N ILE A 158 -11.92 11.47 -10.44
CA ILE A 158 -12.80 12.52 -10.99
C ILE A 158 -12.07 13.32 -12.07
N SER A 159 -10.76 13.58 -11.90
CA SER A 159 -9.94 14.27 -12.91
C SER A 159 -9.90 13.57 -14.27
N LEU A 160 -10.26 12.28 -14.35
CA LEU A 160 -10.35 11.54 -15.62
C LEU A 160 -11.53 12.02 -16.47
N GLY A 161 -12.64 12.44 -15.84
CA GLY A 161 -13.87 12.81 -16.55
C GLY A 161 -14.28 14.27 -16.42
N VAL A 162 -13.69 15.01 -15.47
CA VAL A 162 -13.97 16.43 -15.24
C VAL A 162 -12.65 17.18 -15.11
N GLY A 163 -12.28 17.91 -16.16
CA GLY A 163 -10.97 18.55 -16.31
C GLY A 163 -9.94 17.58 -16.88
N GLU A 164 -8.74 17.66 -16.33
CA GLU A 164 -7.58 16.85 -16.72
C GLU A 164 -6.73 16.57 -15.48
N PHE A 165 -5.80 15.62 -15.56
CA PHE A 165 -4.79 15.42 -14.51
C PHE A 165 -3.47 16.16 -14.83
N ALA A 166 -2.55 16.22 -13.87
CA ALA A 166 -1.27 16.90 -14.06
C ALA A 166 -0.46 16.27 -15.23
N LYS A 167 0.16 17.12 -16.05
CA LYS A 167 1.06 16.74 -17.18
C LYS A 167 2.55 16.79 -16.79
N THR A 168 2.85 16.94 -15.51
CA THR A 168 4.17 17.35 -15.00
C THR A 168 5.00 16.21 -14.44
N GLY A 169 4.55 14.97 -14.60
CA GLY A 169 5.06 13.79 -13.91
C GLY A 169 4.66 13.73 -12.44
N TRP A 170 4.81 12.54 -11.85
CA TRP A 170 4.39 12.26 -10.48
C TRP A 170 5.10 13.09 -9.39
N VAL A 171 6.17 13.80 -9.78
CA VAL A 171 6.92 14.70 -8.90
C VAL A 171 6.45 16.16 -9.00
N ALA A 172 5.79 16.53 -10.10
CA ALA A 172 5.30 17.89 -10.36
C ALA A 172 6.37 18.98 -10.15
N TYR A 173 7.50 18.90 -10.86
CA TYR A 173 8.58 19.88 -10.73
C TYR A 173 8.18 21.29 -11.18
N PRO A 174 8.42 22.33 -10.35
CA PRO A 174 8.61 23.69 -10.81
C PRO A 174 9.86 23.79 -11.72
N PRO A 175 9.86 24.68 -12.72
CA PRO A 175 8.82 25.67 -12.98
C PRO A 175 7.60 25.10 -13.73
N LEU A 176 7.66 23.89 -14.30
CA LEU A 176 6.61 23.31 -15.15
C LEU A 176 5.25 23.18 -14.42
N ALA A 177 5.26 22.88 -13.12
CA ALA A 177 4.05 22.83 -12.29
C ALA A 177 3.50 24.21 -11.87
N GLY A 178 4.21 25.29 -12.15
CA GLY A 178 3.76 26.66 -11.87
C GLY A 178 2.63 27.10 -12.78
N ILE A 179 1.87 28.11 -12.35
CA ILE A 179 0.68 28.59 -13.08
C ILE A 179 1.02 29.15 -14.48
N GLN A 180 2.25 29.65 -14.67
CA GLN A 180 2.73 30.19 -15.94
C GLN A 180 2.87 29.12 -17.05
N TYR A 181 3.33 27.92 -16.68
CA TYR A 181 3.56 26.82 -17.63
C TYR A 181 2.43 25.79 -17.64
N SER A 182 1.71 25.64 -16.54
CA SER A 182 0.56 24.74 -16.41
C SER A 182 -0.64 25.49 -15.80
N PRO A 183 -1.34 26.32 -16.60
CA PRO A 183 -2.47 27.14 -16.13
C PRO A 183 -3.73 26.31 -15.84
N GLY A 184 -3.80 25.08 -16.35
CA GLY A 184 -4.91 24.16 -16.18
C GLY A 184 -5.05 23.63 -14.74
N VAL A 185 -6.16 22.93 -14.48
CA VAL A 185 -6.53 22.39 -13.16
C VAL A 185 -5.78 21.10 -12.79
N GLY A 186 -5.02 20.51 -13.72
CA GLY A 186 -4.40 19.20 -13.52
C GLY A 186 -3.43 19.13 -12.34
N VAL A 187 -2.57 20.15 -12.19
CA VAL A 187 -1.66 20.25 -11.02
C VAL A 187 -2.45 20.48 -9.73
N ASP A 188 -3.59 21.15 -9.79
CA ASP A 188 -4.44 21.39 -8.62
C ASP A 188 -5.08 20.08 -8.14
N TYR A 189 -5.54 19.21 -9.06
CA TYR A 189 -5.97 17.84 -8.72
C TYR A 189 -4.85 17.05 -8.02
N TYR A 190 -3.62 17.13 -8.56
CA TYR A 190 -2.45 16.47 -7.96
C TYR A 190 -2.20 16.96 -6.51
N ILE A 191 -2.18 18.28 -6.30
CA ILE A 191 -1.95 18.90 -4.99
C ILE A 191 -2.99 18.43 -3.98
N TRP A 192 -4.28 18.64 -4.26
CA TRP A 192 -5.32 18.40 -3.24
C TRP A 192 -5.58 16.91 -3.00
N ALA A 193 -5.41 16.06 -4.02
CA ALA A 193 -5.50 14.63 -3.82
C ALA A 193 -4.40 14.09 -2.90
N LEU A 194 -3.16 14.57 -3.05
CA LEU A 194 -2.04 14.18 -2.20
C LEU A 194 -2.07 14.84 -0.82
N GLN A 195 -2.54 16.09 -0.72
CA GLN A 195 -2.62 16.78 0.57
C GLN A 195 -3.63 16.11 1.51
N LEU A 196 -4.81 15.74 0.98
CA LEU A 196 -5.83 15.05 1.75
C LEU A 196 -5.41 13.62 2.11
N SER A 197 -4.88 12.86 1.16
CA SER A 197 -4.41 11.49 1.44
C SER A 197 -3.20 11.48 2.37
N GLY A 198 -2.27 12.43 2.23
CA GLY A 198 -1.09 12.59 3.07
C GLY A 198 -1.43 12.90 4.53
N LEU A 199 -2.49 13.67 4.78
CA LEU A 199 -3.02 13.87 6.13
C LEU A 199 -3.49 12.52 6.73
N GLY A 200 -4.23 11.72 5.96
CA GLY A 200 -4.66 10.39 6.38
C GLY A 200 -3.48 9.46 6.68
N THR A 201 -2.46 9.45 5.83
CA THR A 201 -1.24 8.66 6.03
C THR A 201 -0.50 9.06 7.31
N THR A 202 -0.36 10.37 7.57
CA THR A 202 0.30 10.87 8.78
C THR A 202 -0.44 10.41 10.05
N LEU A 203 -1.77 10.49 10.04
CA LEU A 203 -2.61 10.00 11.15
C LEU A 203 -2.47 8.49 11.35
N THR A 204 -2.38 7.71 10.26
CA THR A 204 -2.10 6.26 10.33
C THR A 204 -0.75 6.00 10.99
N GLY A 205 0.30 6.74 10.60
CA GLY A 205 1.64 6.62 11.19
C GLY A 205 1.64 6.82 12.70
N VAL A 206 1.02 7.90 13.17
CA VAL A 206 0.87 8.18 14.61
C VAL A 206 0.09 7.08 15.32
N ASN A 207 -1.03 6.62 14.73
CA ASN A 207 -1.88 5.61 15.33
C ASN A 207 -1.14 4.28 15.57
N PHE A 208 -0.43 3.78 14.56
CA PHE A 208 0.29 2.51 14.69
C PHE A 208 1.53 2.61 15.60
N LEU A 209 2.21 3.77 15.65
CA LEU A 209 3.28 3.97 16.63
C LEU A 209 2.76 3.87 18.07
N VAL A 210 1.65 4.54 18.38
CA VAL A 210 1.05 4.46 19.73
C VAL A 210 0.54 3.04 19.99
N THR A 211 -0.13 2.42 19.03
CA THR A 211 -0.63 1.04 19.13
C THR A 211 0.48 0.08 19.51
N VAL A 212 1.58 0.05 18.75
CA VAL A 212 2.70 -0.83 19.04
C VAL A 212 3.34 -0.45 20.37
N MET A 213 3.58 0.82 20.66
CA MET A 213 4.31 1.23 21.87
C MET A 213 3.53 1.07 23.17
N LYS A 214 2.20 1.10 23.14
CA LYS A 214 1.35 1.17 24.33
C LYS A 214 0.33 0.05 24.49
N MET A 215 -0.01 -0.69 23.42
CA MET A 215 -1.09 -1.71 23.46
C MET A 215 -0.61 -3.16 23.29
N ARG A 216 0.70 -3.41 23.30
CA ARG A 216 1.23 -4.78 23.32
C ARG A 216 0.66 -5.58 24.48
N ALA A 217 0.48 -6.88 24.26
CA ALA A 217 0.11 -7.83 25.29
C ALA A 217 1.12 -7.79 26.47
N PRO A 218 0.64 -7.96 27.73
CA PRO A 218 1.49 -7.95 28.90
C PRO A 218 2.63 -8.97 28.78
N GLY A 219 3.86 -8.55 29.07
CA GLY A 219 5.05 -9.40 28.99
C GLY A 219 5.80 -9.34 27.65
N MET A 220 5.23 -8.77 26.58
CA MET A 220 5.89 -8.70 25.27
C MET A 220 6.90 -7.57 25.27
N LYS A 221 8.20 -7.91 25.29
CA LYS A 221 9.26 -6.90 25.12
C LYS A 221 9.34 -6.47 23.66
N LEU A 222 9.90 -5.28 23.43
CA LEU A 222 10.13 -4.75 22.08
C LEU A 222 10.89 -5.75 21.19
N MET A 223 11.96 -6.34 21.68
CA MET A 223 12.77 -7.28 20.89
C MET A 223 12.09 -8.64 20.66
N ASP A 224 10.97 -8.92 21.33
CA ASP A 224 10.21 -10.16 21.17
C ASP A 224 9.09 -10.04 20.13
N MET A 225 8.87 -8.84 19.55
CA MET A 225 7.85 -8.65 18.51
C MET A 225 8.22 -9.33 17.19
N PRO A 226 7.23 -9.82 16.41
CA PRO A 226 7.45 -10.31 15.06
C PRO A 226 8.12 -9.28 14.13
N ILE A 227 8.83 -9.75 13.11
CA ILE A 227 9.56 -8.84 12.21
C ILE A 227 8.62 -7.98 11.40
N PHE A 228 7.47 -8.49 10.97
CA PHE A 228 6.46 -7.66 10.29
C PHE A 228 6.00 -6.47 11.14
N THR A 229 5.76 -6.69 12.45
CA THR A 229 5.43 -5.61 13.38
C THR A 229 6.56 -4.59 13.48
N TRP A 230 7.82 -5.04 13.57
CA TRP A 230 8.98 -4.13 13.62
C TRP A 230 9.18 -3.32 12.34
N THR A 231 9.06 -3.94 11.17
CA THR A 231 9.25 -3.21 9.92
C THR A 231 8.10 -2.24 9.66
N CYS A 232 6.86 -2.58 10.04
CA CYS A 232 5.75 -1.63 10.07
C CYS A 232 6.01 -0.48 11.05
N THR A 233 6.57 -0.77 12.23
CA THR A 233 6.93 0.28 13.22
C THR A 233 7.93 1.27 12.63
N TRP A 234 8.99 0.79 11.98
CA TRP A 234 9.96 1.65 11.30
C TRP A 234 9.35 2.43 10.13
N ALA A 235 8.47 1.80 9.34
CA ALA A 235 7.72 2.51 8.31
C ALA A 235 6.87 3.64 8.90
N ASN A 236 6.21 3.42 10.04
CA ASN A 236 5.44 4.47 10.71
C ASN A 236 6.31 5.58 11.31
N VAL A 237 7.52 5.27 11.80
CA VAL A 237 8.50 6.31 12.20
C VAL A 237 8.86 7.19 11.00
N LEU A 238 9.17 6.56 9.85
CA LEU A 238 9.45 7.28 8.62
C LEU A 238 8.26 8.14 8.20
N ILE A 239 7.02 7.60 8.22
CA ILE A 239 5.81 8.33 7.85
C ILE A 239 5.69 9.62 8.67
N VAL A 240 5.76 9.52 10.00
CA VAL A 240 5.60 10.68 10.90
C VAL A 240 6.70 11.72 10.69
N ALA A 241 7.91 11.30 10.33
CA ALA A 241 9.03 12.20 10.09
C ALA A 241 9.06 12.79 8.66
N SER A 242 8.61 12.07 7.63
CA SER A 242 8.75 12.48 6.22
C SER A 242 7.51 13.16 5.65
N PHE A 243 6.30 12.73 5.99
CA PHE A 243 5.08 13.29 5.39
C PHE A 243 4.86 14.78 5.64
N PRO A 244 5.23 15.35 6.81
CA PRO A 244 5.17 16.80 7.00
C PRO A 244 5.96 17.60 5.95
N ILE A 245 7.05 17.02 5.40
CA ILE A 245 7.84 17.64 4.34
C ILE A 245 7.03 17.73 3.04
N LEU A 246 6.34 16.65 2.65
CA LEU A 246 5.46 16.67 1.47
C LEU A 246 4.29 17.66 1.67
N THR A 247 3.66 17.63 2.85
CA THR A 247 2.57 18.55 3.22
C THR A 247 3.01 20.00 3.06
N ALA A 248 4.22 20.34 3.51
CA ALA A 248 4.79 21.67 3.35
C ALA A 248 5.13 21.98 1.88
N ALA A 249 5.78 21.07 1.15
CA ALA A 249 6.14 21.29 -0.25
C ALA A 249 4.92 21.54 -1.14
N LEU A 250 3.85 20.75 -0.97
CA LEU A 250 2.60 20.94 -1.71
C LEU A 250 1.84 22.19 -1.26
N ALA A 251 1.86 22.54 0.03
CA ALA A 251 1.27 23.80 0.50
C ALA A 251 2.00 25.02 -0.08
N LEU A 252 3.34 24.99 -0.13
CA LEU A 252 4.15 26.04 -0.74
C LEU A 252 3.88 26.15 -2.25
N LEU A 253 3.77 25.03 -2.96
CA LEU A 253 3.39 25.02 -4.37
C LEU A 253 1.95 25.54 -4.58
N THR A 254 1.05 25.28 -3.63
CA THR A 254 -0.33 25.79 -3.67
C THR A 254 -0.34 27.30 -3.57
N VAL A 255 0.40 27.90 -2.62
CA VAL A 255 0.40 29.37 -2.49
C VAL A 255 1.07 30.06 -3.68
N ASP A 256 2.09 29.45 -4.30
CA ASP A 256 2.65 29.93 -5.56
C ASP A 256 1.60 29.94 -6.69
N ARG A 257 0.75 28.91 -6.78
CA ARG A 257 -0.28 28.81 -7.82
C ARG A 257 -1.52 29.65 -7.57
N TYR A 258 -1.90 29.85 -6.31
CA TYR A 258 -3.20 30.42 -5.93
C TYR A 258 -3.12 31.87 -5.44
N LEU A 259 -2.01 32.24 -4.79
CA LEU A 259 -1.87 33.51 -4.08
C LEU A 259 -0.72 34.38 -4.61
N ASP A 260 -0.14 34.01 -5.76
CA ASP A 260 0.97 34.73 -6.41
C ASP A 260 2.21 34.85 -5.51
N PHE A 261 2.50 33.79 -4.75
CA PHE A 261 3.76 33.68 -4.03
C PHE A 261 4.90 33.31 -5.00
N HIS A 262 6.14 33.60 -4.59
CA HIS A 262 7.34 33.41 -5.41
C HIS A 262 8.34 32.48 -4.70
N ILE A 263 7.90 31.32 -4.23
CA ILE A 263 8.76 30.37 -3.51
C ILE A 263 9.60 29.56 -4.51
N PHE A 264 8.95 28.97 -5.52
CA PHE A 264 9.56 28.08 -6.51
C PHE A 264 9.52 28.64 -7.94
N THR A 265 9.07 29.89 -8.11
CA THR A 265 9.04 30.59 -9.40
C THR A 265 10.46 30.90 -9.91
N ASN A 266 10.58 31.20 -11.21
CA ASN A 266 11.85 31.66 -11.79
C ASN A 266 12.12 33.15 -11.56
N GLU A 267 11.06 33.91 -11.26
CA GLU A 267 11.10 35.35 -11.10
C GLU A 267 11.01 35.76 -9.63
N LEU A 268 11.30 37.03 -9.35
CA LEU A 268 11.08 37.68 -8.05
C LEU A 268 11.78 36.98 -6.86
N GLY A 269 12.88 36.28 -7.13
CA GLY A 269 13.73 35.63 -6.11
C GLY A 269 13.35 34.18 -5.78
N GLY A 270 12.35 33.60 -6.46
CA GLY A 270 12.00 32.19 -6.29
C GLY A 270 13.11 31.23 -6.72
N ASN A 271 13.04 29.99 -6.22
CA ASN A 271 14.03 28.95 -6.51
C ASN A 271 13.37 27.59 -6.77
N PRO A 272 13.22 27.15 -8.04
CA PRO A 272 12.62 25.86 -8.37
C PRO A 272 13.42 24.65 -7.85
N MET A 273 14.75 24.77 -7.71
CA MET A 273 15.59 23.69 -7.18
C MET A 273 15.28 23.37 -5.71
N MET A 274 14.76 24.34 -4.95
CA MET A 274 14.34 24.11 -3.57
C MET A 274 13.18 23.12 -3.48
N TYR A 275 12.23 23.17 -4.43
CA TYR A 275 11.15 22.18 -4.50
C TYR A 275 11.72 20.78 -4.73
N VAL A 276 12.66 20.62 -5.67
CA VAL A 276 13.30 19.33 -5.96
C VAL A 276 13.94 18.74 -4.70
N ASN A 277 14.65 19.58 -3.95
CA ASN A 277 15.25 19.16 -2.68
C ASN A 277 14.20 18.74 -1.64
N LEU A 278 13.16 19.57 -1.40
CA LEU A 278 12.11 19.28 -0.43
C LEU A 278 11.31 18.02 -0.80
N PHE A 279 10.92 17.89 -2.07
CA PHE A 279 10.17 16.75 -2.54
C PHE A 279 10.94 15.46 -2.29
N TRP A 280 12.23 15.39 -2.65
CA TRP A 280 13.01 14.17 -2.46
C TRP A 280 13.40 13.90 -1.01
N ALA A 281 13.51 14.94 -0.18
CA ALA A 281 13.64 14.78 1.27
C ALA A 281 12.45 14.02 1.88
N TRP A 282 11.27 14.06 1.26
CA TRP A 282 10.16 13.13 1.52
C TRP A 282 10.23 11.86 0.67
N GLY A 283 10.42 12.01 -0.64
CA GLY A 283 10.19 10.98 -1.65
C GLY A 283 11.16 9.81 -1.55
N HIS A 284 12.37 10.02 -1.03
CA HIS A 284 13.27 8.91 -0.79
C HIS A 284 12.95 8.12 0.49
N PRO A 285 12.68 8.74 1.66
CA PRO A 285 12.06 8.03 2.77
C PRO A 285 10.79 7.25 2.39
N GLU A 286 9.96 7.79 1.50
CA GLU A 286 8.74 7.12 1.00
C GLU A 286 9.01 5.76 0.37
N VAL A 287 10.06 5.61 -0.44
CA VAL A 287 10.36 4.29 -1.04
C VAL A 287 10.75 3.27 0.03
N TYR A 288 11.30 3.70 1.17
CA TYR A 288 11.55 2.81 2.30
C TYR A 288 10.29 2.49 3.12
N ILE A 289 9.37 3.44 3.24
CA ILE A 289 8.03 3.21 3.82
C ILE A 289 7.33 2.07 3.08
N LEU A 290 7.47 2.01 1.75
CA LEU A 290 6.91 0.93 0.95
C LEU A 290 7.61 -0.42 1.17
N ILE A 291 8.95 -0.43 1.14
CA ILE A 291 9.70 -1.70 1.11
C ILE A 291 9.82 -2.39 2.48
N LEU A 292 9.87 -1.62 3.58
CA LEU A 292 10.05 -2.17 4.92
C LEU A 292 8.91 -3.13 5.31
N PRO A 293 7.62 -2.78 5.19
CA PRO A 293 6.53 -3.71 5.44
C PRO A 293 6.61 -4.97 4.59
N ALA A 294 6.97 -4.85 3.30
CA ALA A 294 7.16 -6.02 2.42
C ALA A 294 8.27 -6.96 2.92
N PHE A 295 9.40 -6.41 3.38
CA PHE A 295 10.44 -7.20 4.05
C PHE A 295 9.94 -7.90 5.32
N GLY A 296 9.01 -7.26 6.04
CA GLY A 296 8.30 -7.88 7.13
C GLY A 296 7.53 -9.11 6.70
N VAL A 297 6.69 -8.97 5.67
CA VAL A 297 5.92 -10.08 5.09
C VAL A 297 6.82 -11.23 4.67
N PHE A 298 7.89 -10.96 3.92
CA PHE A 298 8.83 -12.00 3.48
C PHE A 298 9.47 -12.72 4.66
N SER A 299 9.71 -12.04 5.79
CA SER A 299 10.25 -12.66 6.99
C SER A 299 9.28 -13.67 7.60
N GLU A 300 8.01 -13.29 7.76
CA GLU A 300 6.96 -14.16 8.32
C GLU A 300 6.66 -15.35 7.40
N VAL A 301 6.56 -15.10 6.09
CA VAL A 301 6.32 -16.13 5.07
C VAL A 301 7.50 -17.11 5.01
N THR A 302 8.74 -16.62 4.98
CA THR A 302 9.93 -17.49 4.96
C THR A 302 9.98 -18.38 6.20
N SER A 303 9.82 -17.80 7.39
CA SER A 303 9.85 -18.57 8.65
C SER A 303 8.73 -19.63 8.70
N THR A 304 7.51 -19.25 8.30
CA THR A 304 6.35 -20.17 8.33
C THR A 304 6.49 -21.32 7.34
N PHE A 305 6.86 -21.05 6.09
CA PHE A 305 6.90 -22.09 5.05
C PHE A 305 8.19 -22.90 5.04
N SER A 306 9.27 -22.42 5.68
CA SER A 306 10.47 -23.22 5.96
C SER A 306 10.36 -24.06 7.23
N GLY A 307 9.36 -23.82 8.08
CA GLY A 307 9.16 -24.55 9.34
C GLY A 307 10.28 -24.30 10.37
N LYS A 308 10.89 -23.12 10.33
CA LYS A 308 12.05 -22.75 11.17
C LYS A 308 11.88 -21.36 11.77
N ARG A 309 12.50 -21.13 12.93
CA ARG A 309 12.71 -19.77 13.47
C ARG A 309 13.47 -18.92 12.45
N LEU A 310 13.15 -17.64 12.40
CA LEU A 310 13.88 -16.69 11.56
C LEU A 310 15.34 -16.60 12.01
N PHE A 311 16.26 -16.74 11.07
CA PHE A 311 17.69 -16.56 11.33
C PHE A 311 18.00 -15.07 11.52
N GLY A 312 18.77 -14.73 12.55
CA GLY A 312 19.24 -13.36 12.76
C GLY A 312 18.16 -12.34 13.16
N HIS A 313 17.17 -12.72 13.97
CA HIS A 313 16.07 -11.84 14.40
C HIS A 313 16.51 -10.42 14.83
N HIS A 314 17.48 -10.32 15.76
CA HIS A 314 17.99 -9.01 16.20
C HIS A 314 18.69 -8.25 15.07
N SER A 315 19.47 -8.96 14.24
CA SER A 315 20.14 -8.39 13.08
C SER A 315 19.13 -7.79 12.09
N MET A 316 17.99 -8.48 11.87
CA MET A 316 16.90 -7.99 11.02
C MET A 316 16.25 -6.70 11.55
N ILE A 317 16.09 -6.59 12.87
CA ILE A 317 15.55 -5.39 13.53
C ILE A 317 16.53 -4.22 13.35
N TYR A 318 17.81 -4.42 13.71
CA TYR A 318 18.83 -3.37 13.59
C TYR A 318 19.05 -2.93 12.13
N ALA A 319 19.06 -3.88 11.19
CA ALA A 319 19.13 -3.56 9.77
C ALA A 319 17.95 -2.70 9.31
N SER A 320 16.74 -2.98 9.79
CA SER A 320 15.55 -2.19 9.44
C SER A 320 15.62 -0.77 10.03
N GLY A 321 16.12 -0.63 11.26
CA GLY A 321 16.36 0.68 11.88
C GLY A 321 17.45 1.47 11.18
N ALA A 322 18.55 0.83 10.78
CA ALA A 322 19.61 1.47 10.00
C ALA A 322 19.08 2.00 8.67
N ILE A 323 18.24 1.24 7.96
CA ILE A 323 17.58 1.71 6.73
C ILE A 323 16.71 2.94 7.02
N ALA A 324 15.89 2.89 8.08
CA ALA A 324 15.00 4.01 8.42
C ALA A 324 15.77 5.30 8.76
N VAL A 325 16.86 5.20 9.52
CA VAL A 325 17.69 6.37 9.87
C VAL A 325 18.46 6.89 8.66
N LEU A 326 19.13 6.00 7.91
CA LEU A 326 19.91 6.39 6.73
C LEU A 326 19.02 6.89 5.58
N GLY A 327 17.75 6.49 5.53
CA GLY A 327 16.80 6.96 4.52
C GLY A 327 16.60 8.48 4.52
N PHE A 328 16.84 9.13 5.66
CA PHE A 328 16.86 10.59 5.79
C PHE A 328 18.21 11.24 5.49
N ALA A 329 19.20 10.51 4.97
CA ALA A 329 20.56 11.01 4.73
C ALA A 329 21.03 10.85 3.28
N VAL A 330 20.14 10.47 2.35
CA VAL A 330 20.54 10.04 1.00
C VAL A 330 19.74 10.67 -0.14
N TRP A 331 18.73 11.49 0.14
CA TRP A 331 17.76 11.97 -0.86
C TRP A 331 18.36 12.75 -2.04
N LEU A 332 19.54 13.36 -1.89
CA LEU A 332 20.19 14.13 -2.95
C LEU A 332 20.57 13.28 -4.17
N HIS A 333 20.70 11.96 -4.03
CA HIS A 333 21.02 11.10 -5.17
C HIS A 333 20.00 11.16 -6.30
N HIS A 334 18.78 11.68 -6.05
CA HIS A 334 17.77 11.85 -7.10
C HIS A 334 18.05 13.04 -8.02
N PHE A 335 19.03 13.87 -7.70
CA PHE A 335 19.35 15.09 -8.43
C PHE A 335 20.85 15.40 -8.42
N PHE A 336 21.71 14.37 -8.51
CA PHE A 336 23.16 14.55 -8.69
C PHE A 336 23.52 15.47 -9.87
N THR A 337 22.66 15.48 -10.89
CA THR A 337 22.76 16.27 -12.13
C THR A 337 22.35 17.74 -11.97
N MET A 338 21.93 18.18 -10.80
CA MET A 338 21.47 19.56 -10.55
C MET A 338 22.60 20.52 -10.13
N GLY A 339 23.86 20.12 -10.31
CA GLY A 339 25.03 21.01 -10.18
C GLY A 339 25.55 21.21 -8.74
N ALA A 340 25.19 20.34 -7.80
CA ALA A 340 25.83 20.33 -6.48
C ALA A 340 27.33 20.04 -6.60
N GLY A 341 28.13 20.58 -5.67
CA GLY A 341 29.58 20.41 -5.66
C GLY A 341 30.01 18.95 -5.48
N ALA A 342 31.21 18.62 -5.98
CA ALA A 342 31.73 17.25 -5.98
C ALA A 342 31.71 16.60 -4.57
N SER A 343 32.09 17.33 -3.53
CA SER A 343 32.07 16.82 -2.15
C SER A 343 30.68 16.42 -1.67
N VAL A 344 29.64 17.17 -2.04
CA VAL A 344 28.25 16.87 -1.70
C VAL A 344 27.80 15.60 -2.44
N ASN A 345 28.05 15.52 -3.74
CA ASN A 345 27.72 14.34 -4.54
C ASN A 345 28.44 13.09 -4.03
N THR A 346 29.72 13.19 -3.66
CA THR A 346 30.48 12.07 -3.09
C THR A 346 29.91 11.63 -1.74
N PHE A 347 29.56 12.57 -0.84
CA PHE A 347 28.95 12.24 0.45
C PHE A 347 27.65 11.46 0.27
N PHE A 348 26.72 11.99 -0.53
CA PHE A 348 25.42 11.36 -0.75
C PHE A 348 25.53 10.05 -1.52
N GLY A 349 26.47 9.94 -2.46
CA GLY A 349 26.76 8.68 -3.15
C GLY A 349 27.26 7.59 -2.20
N LEU A 350 28.23 7.91 -1.33
CA LEU A 350 28.74 6.98 -0.32
C LEU A 350 27.66 6.57 0.68
N ALA A 351 26.89 7.53 1.18
CA ALA A 351 25.79 7.27 2.12
C ALA A 351 24.72 6.36 1.49
N THR A 352 24.39 6.55 0.21
CA THR A 352 23.46 5.70 -0.53
C THR A 352 23.99 4.27 -0.68
N MET A 353 25.26 4.12 -1.02
CA MET A 353 25.89 2.79 -1.10
C MET A 353 25.90 2.07 0.25
N LEU A 354 26.05 2.79 1.37
CA LEU A 354 26.04 2.20 2.72
C LEU A 354 24.69 1.52 3.06
N ILE A 355 23.57 2.01 2.53
CA ILE A 355 22.23 1.42 2.75
C ILE A 355 22.10 0.01 2.14
N SER A 356 22.92 -0.32 1.13
CA SER A 356 22.94 -1.66 0.55
C SER A 356 23.35 -2.74 1.56
N ILE A 357 24.17 -2.39 2.58
CA ILE A 357 24.67 -3.35 3.57
C ILE A 357 23.55 -3.90 4.46
N PRO A 358 22.75 -3.07 5.17
CA PRO A 358 21.59 -3.55 5.92
C PRO A 358 20.64 -4.40 5.07
N THR A 359 20.41 -4.00 3.82
CA THR A 359 19.51 -4.70 2.91
C THR A 359 20.07 -6.08 2.51
N GLY A 360 21.37 -6.17 2.22
CA GLY A 360 22.05 -7.42 1.93
C GLY A 360 22.01 -8.39 3.12
N VAL A 361 22.25 -7.90 4.34
CA VAL A 361 22.14 -8.71 5.58
C VAL A 361 20.77 -9.37 5.69
N LYS A 362 19.68 -8.66 5.33
CA LYS A 362 18.33 -9.24 5.34
C LYS A 362 18.16 -10.36 4.32
N LEU A 363 18.66 -10.19 3.10
CA LEU A 363 18.64 -11.24 2.07
C LEU A 363 19.34 -12.52 2.54
N PHE A 364 20.54 -12.39 3.12
CA PHE A 364 21.26 -13.54 3.67
C PHE A 364 20.53 -14.18 4.86
N ASN A 365 19.93 -13.40 5.75
CA ASN A 365 19.14 -13.93 6.85
C ASN A 365 17.95 -14.78 6.37
N TRP A 366 17.25 -14.35 5.32
CA TRP A 366 16.17 -15.18 4.74
C TRP A 366 16.72 -16.46 4.09
N LEU A 367 17.83 -16.39 3.37
CA LEU A 367 18.48 -17.58 2.79
C LEU A 367 18.90 -18.59 3.88
N PHE A 368 19.48 -18.13 4.99
CA PHE A 368 19.84 -18.99 6.13
C PHE A 368 18.63 -19.49 6.92
N THR A 369 17.51 -18.76 6.87
CA THR A 369 16.24 -19.26 7.40
C THR A 369 15.76 -20.47 6.59
N ILE A 370 15.82 -20.38 5.25
CA ILE A 370 15.47 -21.48 4.34
C ILE A 370 16.44 -22.66 4.47
N TYR A 371 17.74 -22.39 4.59
CA TYR A 371 18.79 -23.41 4.74
C TYR A 371 18.47 -24.39 5.87
N GLN A 372 18.57 -25.70 5.64
CA GLN A 372 18.17 -26.75 6.60
C GLN A 372 16.69 -26.70 7.06
N GLY A 373 15.83 -25.92 6.42
CA GLY A 373 14.38 -25.95 6.61
C GLY A 373 13.70 -27.00 5.73
N ARG A 374 12.38 -27.15 5.91
CA ARG A 374 11.52 -27.96 5.03
C ARG A 374 10.57 -27.05 4.27
N LEU A 375 11.00 -26.61 3.09
CA LEU A 375 10.27 -25.63 2.31
C LEU A 375 9.00 -26.22 1.69
N ARG A 376 7.84 -25.69 2.09
CA ARG A 376 6.54 -26.00 1.46
C ARG A 376 6.28 -25.04 0.31
N PHE A 377 6.34 -25.52 -0.94
CA PHE A 377 6.17 -24.73 -2.16
C PHE A 377 4.72 -24.31 -2.43
N THR A 378 4.24 -23.35 -1.65
CA THR A 378 2.97 -22.65 -1.83
C THR A 378 3.13 -21.31 -2.56
N ALA A 379 2.05 -20.67 -2.98
CA ALA A 379 2.08 -19.39 -3.69
C ALA A 379 2.80 -18.27 -2.89
N PRO A 380 2.54 -18.05 -1.58
CA PRO A 380 3.27 -17.04 -0.80
C PRO A 380 4.80 -17.19 -0.83
N ILE A 381 5.32 -18.43 -0.73
CA ILE A 381 6.77 -18.65 -0.77
C ILE A 381 7.33 -18.51 -2.18
N MET A 382 6.55 -18.80 -3.23
CA MET A 382 6.98 -18.55 -4.62
C MET A 382 7.20 -17.05 -4.86
N TRP A 383 6.26 -16.20 -4.43
CA TRP A 383 6.45 -14.74 -4.46
C TRP A 383 7.70 -14.29 -3.70
N THR A 384 7.96 -14.91 -2.54
CA THR A 384 9.15 -14.64 -1.72
C THR A 384 10.46 -15.02 -2.42
N LEU A 385 10.52 -16.18 -3.08
CA LEU A 385 11.69 -16.59 -3.86
C LEU A 385 11.88 -15.71 -5.11
N GLY A 386 10.79 -15.36 -5.80
CA GLY A 386 10.81 -14.44 -6.92
C GLY A 386 11.31 -13.05 -6.51
N PHE A 387 10.91 -12.58 -5.33
CA PHE A 387 11.43 -11.38 -4.70
C PHE A 387 12.96 -11.45 -4.52
N MET A 388 13.48 -12.49 -3.87
CA MET A 388 14.92 -12.58 -3.57
C MET A 388 15.79 -12.43 -4.82
N ILE A 389 15.39 -13.06 -5.92
CA ILE A 389 16.12 -13.00 -7.20
C ILE A 389 15.96 -11.60 -7.82
N THR A 390 14.73 -11.15 -7.98
CA THR A 390 14.40 -9.90 -8.69
C THR A 390 14.97 -8.70 -7.95
N PHE A 391 14.71 -8.59 -6.66
CA PHE A 391 15.19 -7.51 -5.81
C PHE A 391 16.72 -7.47 -5.70
N SER A 392 17.43 -8.61 -5.79
CA SER A 392 18.89 -8.60 -5.84
C SER A 392 19.43 -7.93 -7.11
N ILE A 393 18.80 -8.18 -8.27
CA ILE A 393 19.16 -7.52 -9.54
C ILE A 393 18.79 -6.03 -9.48
N GLY A 394 17.60 -5.70 -8.97
CA GLY A 394 17.19 -4.32 -8.74
C GLY A 394 18.14 -3.58 -7.78
N GLY A 395 18.52 -4.19 -6.67
CA GLY A 395 19.46 -3.62 -5.70
C GLY A 395 20.84 -3.37 -6.30
N MET A 396 21.37 -4.31 -7.09
CA MET A 396 22.65 -4.16 -7.77
C MET A 396 22.67 -2.95 -8.72
N THR A 397 21.61 -2.78 -9.52
CA THR A 397 21.48 -1.62 -10.42
C THR A 397 21.30 -0.30 -9.67
N GLY A 398 20.67 -0.33 -8.48
CA GLY A 398 20.56 0.84 -7.61
C GLY A 398 21.88 1.28 -7.01
N VAL A 399 22.74 0.32 -6.62
CA VAL A 399 24.10 0.63 -6.16
C VAL A 399 24.93 1.25 -7.29
N LEU A 400 24.72 0.85 -8.55
CA LEU A 400 25.35 1.52 -9.69
C LEU A 400 24.88 2.97 -9.84
N LEU A 401 23.57 3.23 -9.73
CA LEU A 401 23.01 4.59 -9.77
C LEU A 401 23.41 5.47 -8.58
N ALA A 402 23.83 4.87 -7.46
CA ALA A 402 24.37 5.60 -6.32
C ALA A 402 25.76 6.20 -6.61
N VAL A 403 26.43 5.81 -7.70
CA VAL A 403 27.72 6.37 -8.11
C VAL A 403 27.47 7.59 -9.00
N PRO A 404 27.79 8.82 -8.56
CA PRO A 404 27.42 10.04 -9.30
C PRO A 404 27.95 10.07 -10.73
N GLY A 405 29.17 9.57 -10.97
CA GLY A 405 29.76 9.50 -12.31
C GLY A 405 29.00 8.58 -13.27
N ALA A 406 28.39 7.50 -12.76
CA ALA A 406 27.51 6.64 -13.56
C ALA A 406 26.11 7.26 -13.69
N ASP A 407 25.60 7.88 -12.62
CA ASP A 407 24.31 8.55 -12.66
C ASP A 407 24.30 9.67 -13.72
N PHE A 408 25.38 10.43 -13.89
CA PHE A 408 25.42 11.49 -14.92
C PHE A 408 25.04 11.04 -16.34
N VAL A 409 25.31 9.77 -16.70
CA VAL A 409 24.95 9.22 -18.03
C VAL A 409 23.67 8.38 -18.00
N LEU A 410 23.28 7.86 -16.83
CA LEU A 410 22.08 7.03 -16.67
C LEU A 410 20.86 7.83 -16.19
N HIS A 411 21.06 9.03 -15.66
CA HIS A 411 20.05 9.88 -15.06
C HIS A 411 18.92 10.13 -16.07
N ASN A 412 17.69 9.89 -15.64
CA ASN A 412 16.47 9.99 -16.45
C ASN A 412 16.41 9.09 -17.71
N SER A 413 17.39 8.22 -17.96
CA SER A 413 17.25 7.20 -18.99
C SER A 413 16.24 6.12 -18.58
N LEU A 414 15.87 5.24 -19.51
CA LEU A 414 15.06 4.07 -19.18
C LEU A 414 15.73 3.12 -18.18
N PHE A 415 17.03 3.25 -17.93
CA PHE A 415 17.74 2.50 -16.90
C PHE A 415 17.18 2.79 -15.50
N VAL A 416 16.89 4.06 -15.20
CA VAL A 416 16.30 4.46 -13.90
C VAL A 416 14.88 3.88 -13.75
N ILE A 417 14.11 3.88 -14.83
CA ILE A 417 12.77 3.28 -14.85
C ILE A 417 12.85 1.78 -14.62
N ALA A 418 13.77 1.09 -15.31
CA ALA A 418 13.99 -0.34 -15.16
C ALA A 418 14.41 -0.69 -13.73
N HIS A 419 15.38 0.02 -13.17
CA HIS A 419 15.84 -0.13 -11.79
C HIS A 419 14.69 0.01 -10.79
N PHE A 420 13.97 1.14 -10.85
CA PHE A 420 12.94 1.43 -9.86
C PHE A 420 11.76 0.44 -9.93
N HIS A 421 11.32 0.06 -11.14
CA HIS A 421 10.29 -0.96 -11.29
C HIS A 421 10.75 -2.33 -10.80
N ASN A 422 12.04 -2.64 -10.93
CA ASN A 422 12.60 -3.89 -10.43
C ASN A 422 12.52 -3.98 -8.90
N VAL A 423 12.89 -2.91 -8.19
CA VAL A 423 12.81 -2.89 -6.73
C VAL A 423 11.37 -2.73 -6.20
N ILE A 424 10.50 -1.97 -6.87
CA ILE A 424 9.11 -1.79 -6.42
C ILE A 424 8.22 -2.98 -6.76
N ILE A 425 8.27 -3.50 -7.99
CA ILE A 425 7.44 -4.67 -8.35
C ILE A 425 7.98 -5.90 -7.65
N GLY A 426 9.28 -6.19 -7.81
CA GLY A 426 9.91 -7.36 -7.22
C GLY A 426 9.96 -7.32 -5.69
N GLY A 427 10.11 -6.13 -5.09
CA GLY A 427 10.15 -5.94 -3.65
C GLY A 427 8.78 -5.72 -3.02
N ALA A 428 8.15 -4.58 -3.31
CA ALA A 428 6.91 -4.17 -2.67
C ALA A 428 5.71 -4.99 -3.15
N VAL A 429 5.41 -4.97 -4.46
CA VAL A 429 4.18 -5.60 -5.01
C VAL A 429 4.18 -7.12 -4.78
N PHE A 430 5.29 -7.81 -5.03
CA PHE A 430 5.39 -9.25 -4.75
C PHE A 430 5.22 -9.55 -3.26
N GLY A 431 5.76 -8.70 -2.38
CA GLY A 431 5.59 -8.83 -0.93
C GLY A 431 4.15 -8.63 -0.50
N TYR A 432 3.46 -7.66 -1.08
CA TYR A 432 2.06 -7.39 -0.78
C TYR A 432 1.15 -8.50 -1.26
N ILE A 433 1.39 -9.08 -2.45
CA ILE A 433 0.65 -10.24 -2.94
C ILE A 433 0.97 -11.49 -2.09
N ALA A 434 2.21 -11.67 -1.65
CA ALA A 434 2.58 -12.73 -0.72
C ALA A 434 1.81 -12.60 0.61
N GLY A 435 1.74 -11.38 1.16
CA GLY A 435 1.00 -11.07 2.39
C GLY A 435 -0.50 -11.22 2.22
N PHE A 436 -1.05 -10.79 1.09
CA PHE A 436 -2.44 -11.02 0.70
C PHE A 436 -2.75 -12.50 0.73
N ALA A 437 -1.99 -13.34 0.03
CA ALA A 437 -2.23 -14.78 0.00
C ALA A 437 -1.99 -15.46 1.36
N TYR A 438 -1.02 -14.98 2.14
CA TYR A 438 -0.70 -15.51 3.47
C TYR A 438 -1.80 -15.24 4.49
N TRP A 439 -2.28 -13.99 4.62
CA TRP A 439 -3.30 -13.61 5.59
C TRP A 439 -4.74 -13.65 5.05
N PHE A 440 -4.97 -14.03 3.78
CA PHE A 440 -6.33 -14.17 3.22
C PHE A 440 -7.26 -15.04 4.10
N PRO A 441 -6.83 -16.23 4.60
CA PRO A 441 -7.70 -17.04 5.44
C PRO A 441 -8.03 -16.36 6.76
N LYS A 442 -7.12 -15.53 7.29
CA LYS A 442 -7.35 -14.78 8.52
C LYS A 442 -8.42 -13.70 8.33
N ALA A 443 -8.52 -13.10 7.14
CA ALA A 443 -9.56 -12.12 6.84
C ALA A 443 -10.92 -12.75 6.52
N PHE A 444 -10.95 -13.88 5.80
CA PHE A 444 -12.18 -14.40 5.19
C PHE A 444 -12.59 -15.82 5.64
N GLY A 445 -11.75 -16.54 6.38
CA GLY A 445 -12.03 -17.88 6.89
C GLY A 445 -11.82 -19.04 5.92
N PHE A 446 -11.24 -18.80 4.73
CA PHE A 446 -10.93 -19.84 3.75
C PHE A 446 -9.65 -19.54 2.98
N THR A 447 -9.01 -20.56 2.42
CA THR A 447 -7.77 -20.41 1.64
C THR A 447 -8.05 -20.06 0.18
N LEU A 448 -7.11 -19.34 -0.44
CA LEU A 448 -7.15 -19.06 -1.88
C LEU A 448 -6.79 -20.31 -2.69
N ASN A 449 -7.31 -20.37 -3.93
CA ASN A 449 -6.99 -21.44 -4.86
C ASN A 449 -5.51 -21.40 -5.26
N GLU A 450 -4.81 -22.48 -4.94
CA GLU A 450 -3.36 -22.57 -5.11
C GLU A 450 -2.94 -22.61 -6.59
N LYS A 451 -3.71 -23.29 -7.46
CA LYS A 451 -3.38 -23.44 -8.88
C LYS A 451 -3.32 -22.08 -9.59
N TRP A 452 -4.34 -21.25 -9.38
CA TRP A 452 -4.39 -19.92 -9.97
C TRP A 452 -3.40 -18.96 -9.33
N GLY A 453 -3.10 -19.12 -8.03
CA GLY A 453 -2.02 -18.36 -7.37
C GLY A 453 -0.64 -18.62 -7.98
N LYS A 454 -0.33 -19.89 -8.28
CA LYS A 454 0.91 -20.27 -8.97
C LYS A 454 0.95 -19.80 -10.42
N ALA A 455 -0.18 -19.87 -11.13
CA ALA A 455 -0.27 -19.34 -12.50
C ALA A 455 -0.03 -17.82 -12.53
N ALA A 456 -0.68 -17.08 -11.61
CA ALA A 456 -0.46 -15.65 -11.44
C ALA A 456 1.03 -15.33 -11.21
N PHE A 457 1.68 -16.05 -10.29
CA PHE A 457 3.11 -15.88 -10.04
C PHE A 457 3.95 -16.04 -11.32
N TRP A 458 3.75 -17.11 -12.09
CA TRP A 458 4.56 -17.37 -13.27
C TRP A 458 4.38 -16.32 -14.36
N PHE A 459 3.15 -15.87 -14.61
CA PHE A 459 2.88 -14.80 -15.56
C PHE A 459 3.45 -13.45 -15.09
N TRP A 460 3.34 -13.13 -13.81
CA TRP A 460 3.91 -11.91 -13.25
C TRP A 460 5.44 -11.90 -13.34
N ILE A 461 6.11 -12.96 -12.89
CA ILE A 461 7.58 -12.99 -12.87
C ILE A 461 8.13 -13.01 -14.30
N SER A 462 7.63 -13.89 -15.18
CA SER A 462 8.10 -13.94 -16.57
C SER A 462 7.79 -12.64 -17.32
N GLY A 463 6.57 -12.12 -17.18
CA GLY A 463 6.16 -10.85 -17.76
C GLY A 463 7.00 -9.67 -17.27
N PHE A 464 7.33 -9.63 -15.97
CA PHE A 464 8.22 -8.62 -15.41
C PHE A 464 9.59 -8.60 -16.08
N TYR A 465 10.26 -9.76 -16.19
CA TYR A 465 11.59 -9.82 -16.82
C TYR A 465 11.52 -9.43 -18.29
N VAL A 466 10.54 -9.94 -19.04
CA VAL A 466 10.35 -9.61 -20.45
C VAL A 466 9.99 -8.13 -20.65
N ALA A 467 9.26 -7.51 -19.72
CA ALA A 467 8.86 -6.11 -19.81
C ALA A 467 10.01 -5.14 -19.47
N PHE A 468 10.80 -5.43 -18.44
CA PHE A 468 11.72 -4.44 -17.84
C PHE A 468 13.20 -4.70 -18.12
N MET A 469 13.63 -5.94 -18.41
CA MET A 469 15.02 -6.18 -18.81
C MET A 469 15.43 -5.47 -20.12
N PRO A 470 14.57 -5.40 -21.15
CA PRO A 470 14.86 -4.59 -22.34
C PRO A 470 15.11 -3.11 -22.03
N LEU A 471 14.48 -2.59 -20.97
CA LEU A 471 14.61 -1.17 -20.61
C LEU A 471 15.98 -0.81 -20.03
N TYR A 472 16.67 -1.77 -19.39
CA TYR A 472 18.07 -1.56 -19.00
C TYR A 472 18.96 -1.36 -20.24
N ALA A 473 18.78 -2.19 -21.27
CA ALA A 473 19.51 -2.05 -22.53
C ALA A 473 19.18 -0.73 -23.22
N LEU A 474 17.89 -0.39 -23.35
CA LEU A 474 17.46 0.89 -23.93
C LEU A 474 18.02 2.11 -23.17
N GLY A 475 18.09 2.03 -21.84
CA GLY A 475 18.72 3.06 -21.01
C GLY A 475 20.20 3.26 -21.32
N PHE A 476 20.95 2.18 -21.53
CA PHE A 476 22.36 2.26 -21.98
C PHE A 476 22.50 2.77 -23.42
N MET A 477 21.51 2.52 -24.28
CA MET A 477 21.46 3.01 -25.66
C MET A 477 21.01 4.48 -25.77
N GLY A 478 20.74 5.16 -24.65
CA GLY A 478 20.41 6.57 -24.59
C GLY A 478 18.91 6.90 -24.67
N MET A 479 18.01 5.91 -24.63
CA MET A 479 16.58 6.21 -24.61
C MET A 479 16.19 6.85 -23.27
N THR A 480 15.69 8.08 -23.31
CA THR A 480 15.22 8.81 -22.13
C THR A 480 13.78 8.45 -21.78
N ARG A 481 13.41 8.66 -20.51
CA ARG A 481 12.04 8.51 -20.03
C ARG A 481 11.11 9.59 -20.61
N ARG A 482 9.81 9.29 -20.64
CA ARG A 482 8.70 10.22 -20.98
C ARG A 482 8.68 10.70 -22.43
N LEU A 483 9.33 10.00 -23.35
CA LEU A 483 9.07 10.15 -24.77
C LEU A 483 7.73 9.46 -25.11
N ASN A 484 6.92 10.06 -25.97
CA ASN A 484 5.67 9.45 -26.46
C ASN A 484 5.82 8.79 -27.85
N HIS A 485 6.91 9.06 -28.55
CA HIS A 485 7.27 8.49 -29.86
C HIS A 485 8.79 8.33 -29.99
N SER A 486 9.24 7.51 -30.95
CA SER A 486 10.66 7.30 -31.24
C SER A 486 10.90 6.91 -32.70
N ASP A 487 11.81 7.62 -33.36
CA ASP A 487 12.25 7.31 -34.73
C ASP A 487 13.57 6.51 -34.79
N ASN A 488 14.08 6.04 -33.65
CA ASN A 488 15.33 5.26 -33.62
C ASN A 488 15.06 3.77 -33.90
N PRO A 489 15.47 3.22 -35.06
CA PRO A 489 15.19 1.83 -35.43
C PRO A 489 15.86 0.80 -34.50
N LEU A 490 16.95 1.19 -33.82
CA LEU A 490 17.66 0.29 -32.90
C LEU A 490 16.88 0.06 -31.60
N TRP A 491 15.96 0.95 -31.24
CA TRP A 491 15.16 0.83 -30.01
C TRP A 491 13.92 -0.03 -30.20
N GLU A 492 13.36 -0.09 -31.41
CA GLU A 492 12.08 -0.73 -31.70
C GLU A 492 11.98 -2.19 -31.24
N PRO A 493 12.96 -3.09 -31.48
CA PRO A 493 12.86 -4.48 -31.06
C PRO A 493 12.66 -4.62 -29.54
N TYR A 494 13.34 -3.78 -28.76
CA TYR A 494 13.24 -3.79 -27.30
C TYR A 494 11.88 -3.28 -26.82
N LEU A 495 11.29 -2.29 -27.51
CA LEU A 495 9.96 -1.76 -27.21
C LEU A 495 8.87 -2.80 -27.49
N TYR A 496 8.97 -3.55 -28.59
CA TYR A 496 8.04 -4.65 -28.90
C TYR A 496 8.12 -5.77 -27.86
N VAL A 497 9.32 -6.17 -27.46
CA VAL A 497 9.51 -7.17 -26.39
C VAL A 497 8.93 -6.66 -25.06
N ALA A 498 9.13 -5.37 -24.74
CA ALA A 498 8.59 -4.79 -23.52
C ALA A 498 7.05 -4.82 -23.48
N VAL A 499 6.37 -4.63 -24.62
CA VAL A 499 4.90 -4.78 -24.72
C VAL A 499 4.46 -6.23 -24.51
N VAL A 500 5.16 -7.20 -25.08
CA VAL A 500 4.86 -8.63 -24.84
C VAL A 500 4.94 -8.95 -23.35
N GLY A 501 5.97 -8.44 -22.66
CA GLY A 501 6.09 -8.56 -21.21
C GLY A 501 4.91 -7.94 -20.46
N ALA A 502 4.44 -6.75 -20.88
CA ALA A 502 3.26 -6.13 -20.29
C ALA A 502 2.00 -7.00 -20.48
N VAL A 503 1.80 -7.63 -21.64
CA VAL A 503 0.67 -8.56 -21.88
C VAL A 503 0.77 -9.81 -20.99
N LEU A 504 1.96 -10.33 -20.73
CA LEU A 504 2.13 -11.42 -19.77
C LEU A 504 1.74 -10.99 -18.35
N ILE A 505 2.09 -9.78 -17.92
CA ILE A 505 1.64 -9.23 -16.62
C ILE A 505 0.10 -9.10 -16.59
N LEU A 506 -0.54 -8.69 -17.69
CA LEU A 506 -2.01 -8.67 -17.79
C LEU A 506 -2.61 -10.05 -17.51
N PHE A 507 -2.04 -11.12 -18.07
CA PHE A 507 -2.47 -12.48 -17.75
C PHE A 507 -2.22 -12.85 -16.28
N GLY A 508 -1.14 -12.34 -15.69
CA GLY A 508 -0.86 -12.47 -14.25
C GLY A 508 -1.95 -11.84 -13.39
N ILE A 509 -2.37 -10.62 -13.70
CA ILE A 509 -3.47 -9.91 -13.03
C ILE A 509 -4.79 -10.66 -13.24
N ALA A 510 -5.09 -11.08 -14.47
CA ALA A 510 -6.28 -11.87 -14.77
C ALA A 510 -6.32 -13.17 -13.96
N CYS A 511 -5.19 -13.87 -13.83
CA CYS A 511 -5.08 -15.07 -12.98
C CYS A 511 -5.36 -14.76 -11.49
N GLN A 512 -4.95 -13.60 -10.97
CA GLN A 512 -5.28 -13.20 -9.59
C GLN A 512 -6.77 -12.92 -9.40
N LEU A 513 -7.41 -12.26 -10.36
CA LEU A 513 -8.87 -12.03 -10.32
C LEU A 513 -9.65 -13.36 -10.41
N ILE A 514 -9.23 -14.26 -11.29
CA ILE A 514 -9.80 -15.61 -11.40
C ILE A 514 -9.57 -16.38 -10.11
N GLN A 515 -8.37 -16.30 -9.52
CA GLN A 515 -8.05 -16.92 -8.23
C GLN A 515 -9.04 -16.47 -7.16
N LEU A 516 -9.28 -15.16 -7.03
CA LEU A 516 -10.22 -14.62 -6.06
C LEU A 516 -11.64 -15.14 -6.32
N TYR A 517 -12.11 -15.08 -7.57
CA TYR A 517 -13.45 -15.55 -7.95
C TYR A 517 -13.67 -17.02 -7.61
N VAL A 518 -12.78 -17.93 -8.04
CA VAL A 518 -12.97 -19.37 -7.79
C VAL A 518 -12.85 -19.70 -6.29
N SER A 519 -12.03 -18.97 -5.55
CA SER A 519 -11.89 -19.15 -4.09
C SER A 519 -13.15 -18.74 -3.36
N VAL A 520 -13.78 -17.61 -3.74
CA VAL A 520 -15.04 -17.15 -3.16
C VAL A 520 -16.20 -18.09 -3.52
N ARG A 521 -16.24 -18.58 -4.77
CA ARG A 521 -17.24 -19.55 -5.23
C ARG A 521 -17.18 -20.86 -4.44
N ASP A 522 -15.97 -21.38 -4.23
CA ASP A 522 -15.74 -22.68 -3.61
C ASP A 522 -15.41 -22.58 -2.11
N ARG A 523 -15.69 -21.42 -1.49
CA ARG A 523 -15.25 -21.08 -0.10
C ARG A 523 -15.60 -22.14 0.94
N ASN A 524 -16.74 -22.82 0.80
CA ASN A 524 -17.21 -23.82 1.76
C ASN A 524 -16.35 -25.11 1.74
N GLN A 525 -15.56 -25.34 0.69
CA GLN A 525 -14.70 -26.52 0.56
C GLN A 525 -13.30 -26.29 1.16
N ASN A 526 -12.87 -25.03 1.26
CA ASN A 526 -11.51 -24.65 1.65
C ASN A 526 -11.48 -23.84 2.95
N LEU A 527 -12.43 -24.09 3.86
CA LEU A 527 -12.54 -23.38 5.14
C LEU A 527 -11.33 -23.66 6.03
N ASP A 528 -10.82 -22.61 6.66
CA ASP A 528 -9.88 -22.72 7.78
C ASP A 528 -10.67 -22.94 9.08
N VAL A 529 -10.76 -24.20 9.49
CA VAL A 529 -11.51 -24.62 10.68
C VAL A 529 -10.71 -24.51 11.98
N THR A 530 -9.39 -24.26 11.90
CA THR A 530 -8.51 -24.22 13.09
C THR A 530 -8.15 -22.80 13.49
N GLY A 531 -8.09 -21.88 12.51
CA GLY A 531 -7.49 -20.56 12.67
C GLY A 531 -6.01 -20.52 12.29
N ASP A 532 -5.42 -21.67 11.98
CA ASP A 532 -4.00 -21.85 11.65
C ASP A 532 -3.85 -22.81 10.45
N PRO A 533 -4.10 -22.33 9.22
CA PRO A 533 -4.10 -23.17 8.02
C PRO A 533 -2.67 -23.48 7.55
N TRP A 534 -1.69 -22.73 8.05
CA TRP A 534 -0.30 -22.82 7.63
C TRP A 534 0.60 -23.47 8.68
N GLY A 535 0.13 -23.70 9.90
CA GLY A 535 1.03 -24.04 11.01
C GLY A 535 1.95 -22.87 11.37
N GLY A 536 1.40 -21.65 11.36
CA GLY A 536 2.06 -20.40 11.68
C GLY A 536 2.66 -20.36 13.08
N ARG A 537 3.46 -19.33 13.34
CA ARG A 537 4.32 -19.25 14.54
C ARG A 537 3.95 -18.15 15.51
N THR A 538 3.31 -17.11 15.01
CA THR A 538 2.95 -15.85 15.69
C THR A 538 1.50 -15.83 16.17
N LEU A 539 1.14 -14.84 16.99
CA LEU A 539 -0.14 -14.79 17.73
C LEU A 539 -1.38 -14.68 16.87
N GLU A 540 -1.31 -14.13 15.65
CA GLU A 540 -2.48 -14.02 14.77
C GLU A 540 -3.04 -15.39 14.37
N TRP A 541 -2.22 -16.44 14.39
CA TRP A 541 -2.63 -17.82 14.12
C TRP A 541 -3.24 -18.51 15.35
N SER A 542 -3.20 -17.87 16.51
CA SER A 542 -3.82 -18.36 17.74
C SER A 542 -5.30 -17.97 17.89
N THR A 543 -5.84 -17.15 16.99
CA THR A 543 -7.26 -16.78 16.94
C THR A 543 -8.01 -17.61 15.89
N SER A 544 -9.34 -17.56 15.89
CA SER A 544 -10.14 -18.13 14.79
C SER A 544 -9.86 -17.44 13.44
N SER A 545 -10.38 -18.03 12.37
CA SER A 545 -10.36 -17.47 11.01
C SER A 545 -11.79 -17.40 10.46
N PRO A 546 -12.38 -16.21 10.31
CA PRO A 546 -11.88 -14.92 10.76
C PRO A 546 -11.85 -14.80 12.31
N PRO A 547 -11.02 -13.89 12.88
CA PRO A 547 -11.03 -13.58 14.31
C PRO A 547 -12.36 -12.97 14.75
N PRO A 548 -12.76 -13.13 16.03
CA PRO A 548 -13.89 -12.38 16.57
C PRO A 548 -13.57 -10.87 16.57
N PHE A 549 -14.60 -10.04 16.65
CA PHE A 549 -14.45 -8.58 16.58
C PHE A 549 -13.54 -8.01 17.70
N TYR A 550 -13.44 -8.68 18.85
CA TYR A 550 -12.54 -8.33 19.97
C TYR A 550 -11.14 -8.96 19.88
N ASN A 551 -10.82 -9.73 18.82
CA ASN A 551 -9.60 -10.52 18.61
C ASN A 551 -9.34 -11.60 19.67
N PHE A 552 -9.01 -11.20 20.89
CA PHE A 552 -8.63 -12.08 22.00
C PHE A 552 -9.58 -11.89 23.18
N ALA A 553 -10.21 -12.98 23.63
CA ALA A 553 -11.06 -12.97 24.82
C ALA A 553 -10.23 -12.62 26.07
N HIS A 554 -9.05 -13.23 26.21
CA HIS A 554 -8.07 -12.90 27.24
C HIS A 554 -6.77 -12.40 26.59
N MET A 555 -6.15 -11.41 27.22
CA MET A 555 -4.85 -10.92 26.77
C MET A 555 -3.81 -12.05 26.89
N PRO A 556 -3.03 -12.34 25.84
CA PRO A 556 -1.98 -13.36 25.91
C PRO A 556 -0.93 -13.02 26.99
N GLU A 557 -0.66 -13.94 27.93
CA GLU A 557 0.28 -13.71 29.05
C GLU A 557 1.71 -14.22 28.77
N LYS A 558 1.83 -15.36 28.08
CA LYS A 558 3.13 -15.90 27.64
C LYS A 558 3.38 -15.48 26.21
N VAL A 559 4.18 -14.43 26.07
CA VAL A 559 4.46 -13.78 24.78
C VAL A 559 5.97 -13.76 24.55
N GLY A 560 6.35 -14.22 23.36
CA GLY A 560 7.71 -14.35 22.86
C GLY A 560 7.66 -14.39 21.33
N LEU A 561 8.82 -14.40 20.67
CA LEU A 561 8.91 -14.27 19.20
C LEU A 561 8.00 -15.25 18.44
N ASP A 562 8.00 -16.52 18.87
CA ASP A 562 7.21 -17.60 18.29
C ASP A 562 6.16 -18.14 19.29
N ALA A 563 5.51 -17.25 20.04
CA ALA A 563 4.63 -17.60 21.17
C ALA A 563 3.61 -18.70 20.83
N TRP A 564 3.02 -18.65 19.63
CA TRP A 564 2.03 -19.64 19.21
C TRP A 564 2.66 -20.99 18.88
N HIS A 565 3.84 -21.00 18.25
CA HIS A 565 4.56 -22.25 17.99
C HIS A 565 4.98 -22.93 19.30
N GLU A 566 5.53 -22.17 20.24
CA GLU A 566 5.95 -22.69 21.55
C GLU A 566 4.76 -23.22 22.36
N ALA A 567 3.59 -22.56 22.29
CA ALA A 567 2.37 -23.04 22.91
C ALA A 567 1.90 -24.39 22.32
N LYS A 568 2.04 -24.57 21.01
CA LYS A 568 1.73 -25.84 20.33
C LYS A 568 2.68 -26.95 20.75
N GLU A 569 3.99 -26.68 20.78
CA GLU A 569 4.99 -27.68 21.20
C GLU A 569 4.87 -28.07 22.67
N ALA A 570 4.55 -27.11 23.56
CA ALA A 570 4.36 -27.37 24.97
C ALA A 570 3.00 -28.03 25.31
N GLY A 571 2.14 -28.30 24.32
CA GLY A 571 0.82 -28.89 24.53
C GLY A 571 -0.14 -27.99 25.33
N VAL A 572 0.09 -26.67 25.31
CA VAL A 572 -0.74 -25.67 26.02
C VAL A 572 -1.54 -24.77 25.08
N ALA A 573 -1.46 -25.02 23.78
CA ALA A 573 -2.34 -24.40 22.78
C ALA A 573 -3.81 -24.78 23.02
N TYR A 574 -4.72 -23.89 22.62
CA TYR A 574 -6.17 -24.09 22.67
C TYR A 574 -6.74 -24.43 24.07
N LYS A 575 -6.11 -23.93 25.14
CA LYS A 575 -6.66 -24.09 26.49
C LYS A 575 -7.89 -23.18 26.68
N PRO A 576 -9.05 -23.73 27.08
CA PRO A 576 -10.21 -22.91 27.42
C PRO A 576 -9.90 -22.07 28.66
N ALA A 577 -10.41 -20.84 28.67
CA ALA A 577 -10.33 -20.01 29.87
C ALA A 577 -11.27 -20.56 30.95
N ALA A 578 -10.84 -20.47 32.21
CA ALA A 578 -11.67 -20.88 33.35
C ALA A 578 -12.87 -19.94 33.58
N LYS A 579 -12.75 -18.67 33.15
CA LYS A 579 -13.77 -17.65 33.30
C LYS A 579 -13.56 -16.56 32.25
N TYR A 580 -14.63 -16.13 31.58
CA TYR A 580 -14.62 -14.98 30.69
C TYR A 580 -15.05 -13.70 31.42
N GLU A 581 -14.55 -12.57 30.95
CA GLU A 581 -14.87 -11.25 31.48
C GLU A 581 -15.56 -10.40 30.41
N ALA A 582 -16.29 -9.38 30.84
CA ALA A 582 -16.90 -8.44 29.91
C ALA A 582 -15.81 -7.63 29.19
N ILE A 583 -15.96 -7.44 27.89
CA ILE A 583 -14.96 -6.77 27.04
C ILE A 583 -15.49 -5.41 26.61
N HIS A 584 -14.71 -4.37 26.89
CA HIS A 584 -14.97 -3.04 26.37
C HIS A 584 -14.52 -2.92 24.91
N MET A 585 -15.39 -2.42 24.03
CA MET A 585 -15.13 -2.22 22.60
C MET A 585 -15.61 -0.83 22.13
N PRO A 586 -14.94 -0.22 21.14
CA PRO A 586 -15.36 1.05 20.57
C PRO A 586 -16.63 0.90 19.72
N SER A 587 -17.51 1.89 19.79
CA SER A 587 -18.72 1.98 18.96
C SER A 587 -18.40 2.37 17.52
N ASN A 588 -19.23 1.89 16.58
CA ASN A 588 -19.16 2.34 15.18
C ASN A 588 -19.53 3.82 15.06
N THR A 589 -18.94 4.51 14.07
CA THR A 589 -19.16 5.94 13.85
C THR A 589 -19.10 6.31 12.37
N ALA A 590 -20.06 7.12 11.92
CA ALA A 590 -20.07 7.68 10.57
C ALA A 590 -19.24 8.96 10.43
N THR A 591 -18.60 9.41 11.52
CA THR A 591 -17.88 10.70 11.58
C THR A 591 -16.76 10.75 10.53
N GLY A 592 -15.94 9.70 10.44
CA GLY A 592 -14.83 9.63 9.49
C GLY A 592 -15.30 9.70 8.04
N LEU A 593 -16.39 9.00 7.71
CA LEU A 593 -17.02 9.02 6.40
C LEU A 593 -17.49 10.44 6.02
N PHE A 594 -18.27 11.10 6.88
CA PHE A 594 -18.78 12.44 6.58
C PHE A 594 -17.67 13.47 6.46
N MET A 595 -16.66 13.43 7.34
CA MET A 595 -15.49 14.30 7.22
C MET A 595 -14.75 14.05 5.91
N GLY A 596 -14.51 12.80 5.52
CA GLY A 596 -13.88 12.47 4.25
C GLY A 596 -14.68 12.95 3.03
N LEU A 597 -16.00 12.80 3.05
CA LEU A 597 -16.88 13.30 1.99
C LEU A 597 -16.84 14.84 1.88
N PHE A 598 -16.97 15.55 3.00
CA PHE A 598 -16.87 17.01 3.01
C PHE A 598 -15.49 17.50 2.59
N LEU A 599 -14.41 16.82 2.99
CA LEU A 599 -13.06 17.14 2.54
C LEU A 599 -12.82 16.80 1.06
N THR A 600 -13.49 15.79 0.51
CA THR A 600 -13.50 15.54 -0.94
C THR A 600 -14.13 16.72 -1.68
N VAL A 601 -15.29 17.19 -1.19
CA VAL A 601 -15.97 18.37 -1.75
C VAL A 601 -15.11 19.63 -1.59
N PHE A 602 -14.42 19.79 -0.46
CA PHE A 602 -13.48 20.87 -0.21
C PHE A 602 -12.34 20.89 -1.24
N GLY A 603 -11.68 19.73 -1.47
CA GLY A 603 -10.62 19.61 -2.46
C GLY A 603 -11.11 19.91 -3.87
N PHE A 604 -12.24 19.33 -4.27
CA PHE A 604 -12.87 19.61 -5.57
C PHE A 604 -13.22 21.10 -5.73
N ALA A 605 -13.77 21.72 -4.70
CA ALA A 605 -14.12 23.14 -4.71
C ALA A 605 -12.88 24.04 -4.85
N PHE A 606 -11.77 23.71 -4.18
CA PHE A 606 -10.49 24.42 -4.34
C PHE A 606 -9.97 24.34 -5.78
N ILE A 607 -9.89 23.12 -6.33
CA ILE A 607 -9.42 22.85 -7.70
C ILE A 607 -10.18 23.68 -8.73
N TRP A 608 -11.50 23.80 -8.55
CA TRP A 608 -12.38 24.53 -9.48
C TRP A 608 -12.67 25.97 -9.08
N HIS A 609 -12.01 26.51 -8.05
CA HIS A 609 -12.19 27.89 -7.56
C HIS A 609 -13.64 28.22 -7.15
N ILE A 610 -14.32 27.27 -6.49
CA ILE A 610 -15.69 27.39 -5.98
C ILE A 610 -15.65 27.84 -4.51
N TRP A 611 -15.31 29.12 -4.28
CA TRP A 611 -14.93 29.63 -2.95
C TRP A 611 -16.01 29.51 -1.86
N TRP A 612 -17.28 29.69 -2.20
CA TRP A 612 -18.36 29.52 -1.22
C TRP A 612 -18.46 28.07 -0.73
N LEU A 613 -18.17 27.11 -1.62
CA LEU A 613 -18.23 25.68 -1.33
C LEU A 613 -17.00 25.22 -0.55
N VAL A 614 -15.84 25.83 -0.78
CA VAL A 614 -14.66 25.69 0.09
C VAL A 614 -15.00 26.07 1.52
N GLY A 615 -15.58 27.26 1.74
CA GLY A 615 -15.97 27.71 3.08
C GLY A 615 -17.02 26.80 3.73
N ALA A 616 -18.07 26.46 2.99
CA ALA A 616 -19.16 25.63 3.49
C ALA A 616 -18.71 24.20 3.87
N SER A 617 -17.88 23.56 3.02
CA SER A 617 -17.36 22.22 3.28
C SER A 617 -16.39 22.18 4.47
N LEU A 618 -15.56 23.21 4.64
CA LEU A 618 -14.68 23.33 5.81
C LEU A 618 -15.49 23.48 7.11
N VAL A 619 -16.49 24.36 7.12
CA VAL A 619 -17.39 24.54 8.27
C VAL A 619 -18.13 23.24 8.59
N ALA A 620 -18.62 22.52 7.58
CA ALA A 620 -19.29 21.23 7.76
C ALA A 620 -18.36 20.16 8.37
N THR A 621 -17.12 20.06 7.89
CA THR A 621 -16.08 19.17 8.46
C THR A 621 -15.81 19.50 9.93
N ILE A 622 -15.60 20.78 10.25
CA ILE A 622 -15.35 21.24 11.63
C ILE A 622 -16.57 20.96 12.51
N ALA A 623 -17.78 21.23 12.04
CA ALA A 623 -19.01 20.99 12.80
C ALA A 623 -19.19 19.49 13.13
N VAL A 624 -18.91 18.59 12.18
CA VAL A 624 -18.94 17.14 12.42
C VAL A 624 -17.86 16.73 13.41
N PHE A 625 -16.65 17.28 13.31
CA PHE A 625 -15.57 17.01 14.25
C PHE A 625 -15.90 17.49 15.68
N VAL A 626 -16.40 18.72 15.83
CA VAL A 626 -16.82 19.27 17.13
C VAL A 626 -17.96 18.45 17.72
N ARG A 627 -18.94 18.04 16.90
CA ARG A 627 -20.02 17.15 17.35
C ARG A 627 -19.48 15.79 17.81
N HIS A 628 -18.47 15.24 17.14
CA HIS A 628 -17.82 14.01 17.55
C HIS A 628 -17.08 14.18 18.89
N ALA A 629 -16.29 15.24 19.02
CA ALA A 629 -15.55 15.54 20.25
C ALA A 629 -16.48 15.84 21.45
N ALA A 630 -17.68 16.35 21.20
CA ALA A 630 -18.70 16.61 22.22
C ALA A 630 -19.55 15.38 22.58
N ARG A 631 -19.40 14.24 21.90
CA ARG A 631 -20.12 13.01 22.25
C ARG A 631 -19.48 12.34 23.46
N ASP A 632 -20.32 12.00 24.44
CA ASP A 632 -19.94 11.09 25.53
C ASP A 632 -20.25 9.64 25.13
N ASP A 633 -19.57 9.15 24.09
CA ASP A 633 -19.62 7.74 23.66
C ASP A 633 -18.37 7.05 24.17
N GLN A 634 -18.51 6.36 25.30
CA GLN A 634 -17.42 5.60 25.89
C GLN A 634 -17.21 4.26 25.17
N GLY A 635 -17.98 3.89 24.15
CA GLY A 635 -18.00 2.52 23.61
C GLY A 635 -19.08 1.65 24.24
N TYR A 636 -19.01 0.34 24.01
CA TYR A 636 -19.97 -0.64 24.54
C TYR A 636 -19.27 -1.81 25.23
N MET A 637 -19.99 -2.47 26.13
CA MET A 637 -19.53 -3.67 26.82
C MET A 637 -20.12 -4.92 26.17
N VAL A 638 -19.25 -5.85 25.76
CA VAL A 638 -19.61 -7.21 25.38
C VAL A 638 -19.78 -8.02 26.66
N PRO A 639 -20.96 -8.59 26.94
CA PRO A 639 -21.17 -9.41 28.14
C PRO A 639 -20.28 -10.66 28.14
N ALA A 640 -19.83 -11.09 29.33
CA ALA A 640 -19.01 -12.30 29.47
C ALA A 640 -19.70 -13.56 28.92
N GLU A 641 -21.03 -13.63 29.00
CA GLU A 641 -21.85 -14.71 28.44
C GLU A 641 -21.74 -14.79 26.91
N GLU A 642 -21.71 -13.64 26.23
CA GLU A 642 -21.58 -13.58 24.78
C GLU A 642 -20.16 -13.98 24.34
N VAL A 643 -19.14 -13.56 25.10
CA VAL A 643 -17.76 -14.01 24.89
C VAL A 643 -17.64 -15.53 25.09
N ALA A 644 -18.24 -16.07 26.16
CA ALA A 644 -18.27 -17.50 26.45
C ALA A 644 -18.97 -18.30 25.34
N ARG A 645 -20.07 -17.78 24.79
CA ARG A 645 -20.78 -18.38 23.67
C ARG A 645 -19.89 -18.47 22.42
N ILE A 646 -19.26 -17.36 22.02
CA ILE A 646 -18.40 -17.30 20.83
C ILE A 646 -17.18 -18.23 20.97
N GLU A 647 -16.47 -18.17 22.10
CA GLU A 647 -15.32 -19.05 22.32
C GLU A 647 -15.74 -20.51 22.48
N GLY A 648 -16.90 -20.79 23.07
CA GLY A 648 -17.47 -22.14 23.16
C GLY A 648 -17.78 -22.75 21.80
N GLU A 649 -18.36 -21.96 20.88
CA GLU A 649 -18.59 -22.36 19.49
C GLU A 649 -17.26 -22.66 18.77
N ARG A 650 -16.24 -21.84 18.98
CA ARG A 650 -14.89 -22.07 18.46
C ARG A 650 -14.29 -23.37 18.99
N MET A 651 -14.38 -23.63 20.29
CA MET A 651 -13.85 -24.85 20.90
C MET A 651 -14.55 -26.10 20.37
N LYS A 652 -15.87 -26.04 20.16
CA LYS A 652 -16.64 -27.13 19.50
C LYS A 652 -16.18 -27.36 18.06
N ALA A 653 -15.93 -26.29 17.30
CA ALA A 653 -15.40 -26.40 15.94
C ALA A 653 -14.01 -27.04 15.90
N LEU A 654 -13.11 -26.63 16.82
CA LEU A 654 -11.78 -27.22 16.97
C LEU A 654 -11.82 -28.70 17.35
N ALA A 655 -12.72 -29.07 18.28
CA ALA A 655 -12.93 -30.47 18.67
C ALA A 655 -13.41 -31.32 17.48
N LYS A 656 -14.38 -30.81 16.71
CA LYS A 656 -14.90 -31.49 15.51
C LYS A 656 -13.82 -31.64 14.43
N ALA A 657 -12.90 -30.69 14.32
CA ALA A 657 -11.78 -30.73 13.39
C ALA A 657 -10.61 -31.62 13.86
N GLY A 658 -10.67 -32.18 15.08
CA GLY A 658 -9.56 -32.95 15.65
C GLY A 658 -8.31 -32.12 15.94
N ALA A 659 -8.46 -30.79 16.06
CA ALA A 659 -7.35 -29.86 16.26
C ALA A 659 -6.93 -29.71 17.73
N LEU A 660 -7.71 -30.27 18.67
CA LEU A 660 -7.41 -30.24 20.09
C LEU A 660 -6.34 -31.30 20.47
N PRO A 661 -5.47 -31.03 21.45
CA PRO A 661 -4.51 -32.01 21.95
C PRO A 661 -5.21 -33.28 22.49
N ALA A 662 -4.57 -34.43 22.34
CA ALA A 662 -5.05 -35.70 22.88
C ALA A 662 -5.23 -35.61 24.42
N GLY A 663 -6.48 -35.71 24.90
CA GLY A 663 -6.84 -35.60 26.32
C GLY A 663 -7.74 -34.41 26.69
N ALA A 664 -7.97 -33.45 25.78
CA ALA A 664 -8.95 -32.38 25.97
C ALA A 664 -10.38 -32.93 25.82
N ARG A 665 -11.02 -33.33 26.92
CA ARG A 665 -12.39 -33.89 26.89
C ARG A 665 -13.43 -32.81 26.58
N VAL A 666 -14.40 -33.16 25.74
CA VAL A 666 -15.50 -32.28 25.34
C VAL A 666 -16.52 -32.02 26.49
N GLU A 667 -16.58 -32.92 27.47
CA GLU A 667 -17.54 -32.87 28.58
C GLU A 667 -17.36 -31.67 29.53
N SER A 668 -16.20 -30.99 29.54
CA SER A 668 -16.03 -29.75 30.29
C SER A 668 -16.66 -28.52 29.62
N PHE A 669 -17.13 -28.64 28.37
CA PHE A 669 -17.66 -27.50 27.60
C PHE A 669 -19.17 -27.27 27.75
N GLU A 670 -19.89 -28.15 28.47
CA GLU A 670 -21.35 -28.01 28.70
C GLU A 670 -21.71 -27.37 30.05
N ARG A 671 -20.73 -27.06 30.90
CA ARG A 671 -20.96 -26.50 32.26
C ARG A 671 -20.49 -25.05 32.45
N VAL A 672 -20.14 -24.32 31.40
CA VAL A 672 -19.73 -22.89 31.47
C VAL A 672 -20.75 -22.01 30.80
#